data_AF-A0A4S2SA98-F1
#
_entry.id   AF-A0A4S2SA98-F1
#
_cell.length_a   1.000
_cell.length_b   1.000
_cell.length_c   1.000
_cell.angle_alpha   90.00
_cell.angle_beta   90.00
_cell.angle_gamma   90.00
#
_symmetry.space_group_name_H-M   'P 1'
#
loop_
_entity.id
_entity.type
_entity.pdbx_description
1 polymer ?
#
loop_
_entity_poly.entity_id
_entity_poly.type
_entity_poly.pdbx_seq_one_letter_code
_entity_poly.pdbx_strand_id
1 'polypeptide(L)'
;MGYAVREEWQQHYADGKGFRPLGDAERVLLAERVPVPEAGGRALDVGSGTGELAAYLGALGYAVDAVDFAGSAIERSRQEHPDARGVRWMRLDIEHDDPAGLNPDGYDLITLRLVVPFLKDRSRVLHGLGERLRPGGALVITTPTAELTAKERRDIALDEGEILQIAGGWKESARLDADGLAVLVLRGSCHTDTTAAEKRPTTSHALTGAVAVVTDLSGRVLLGRSTRGMWELPAGKTSGSEDFAAAAVRELFEETGLTAAASDAHVVTMLVDDSHGMPRLTAVVRITAFTGTLTNPEERLFERWEWHDLHALACVGPVFAPAAQSLEAIWPGIIPGLPAVHSYPLAAIHPPVPGEPAEAVRLREQMADAVIAGGWAPSEAVQEALRTVPRHRFAPEMSLRTAYDDDLAVVTRRDEMGRAISSVSAAWLQADMIESLRLVPGARVYEAGSGGYNAELIAHVVGPAGSVVTGDIDPFVVHRTQRFIAEAGSGRVTAFQGDAAFGAPANLVPRGGFDASVITYNVWDISAAWREQLAEGGHLVLPLEVHGYTRAISFQRRGDVLHARKFTYCGFVRDQGQHGRTVPVVGLLDGELQLRFEDGLPLPAEGLEEALRGPRHEVATGLIMGFQFDFSSLQLYAATTLPGFCRLAAHADKGSGVTLIAKGSDAPAVLGDRSIAYLVHVQIHHGDTVQEGEWEFVVHAFGEQGPQLAQQLVDTVRAWERDVRAGAEPALSVHPAGTPDHRLPPGDVLDKPLCRLVFQWPGRDGLLRAPVSEVEGVMSGPDAPATVESL
;
A
#
# COMPACT_ATOMS: atom_id res chain seq x y z
N MET A 1 -22.77 27.66 -19.43
CA MET A 1 -23.41 28.27 -18.23
C MET A 1 -22.33 28.95 -17.37
N GLY A 2 -22.60 30.15 -16.84
CA GLY A 2 -21.61 30.89 -16.03
C GLY A 2 -21.63 30.40 -14.58
N TYR A 3 -20.60 29.66 -14.18
CA TYR A 3 -20.37 29.33 -12.78
C TYR A 3 -20.03 30.61 -12.01
N ALA A 4 -20.69 30.84 -10.87
CA ALA A 4 -20.48 32.05 -10.09
C ALA A 4 -19.04 32.10 -9.56
N VAL A 5 -18.33 33.18 -9.87
CA VAL A 5 -16.95 33.41 -9.42
C VAL A 5 -16.96 33.79 -7.94
N ARG A 6 -15.88 33.50 -7.20
CA ARG A 6 -15.79 33.76 -5.75
C ARG A 6 -16.24 35.17 -5.35
N GLU A 7 -15.91 36.16 -6.18
CA GLU A 7 -16.28 37.57 -5.99
C GLU A 7 -17.79 37.81 -6.00
N GLU A 8 -18.56 37.07 -6.80
CA GLU A 8 -20.02 37.23 -6.89
C GLU A 8 -20.71 36.82 -5.59
N TRP A 9 -20.30 35.71 -4.99
CA TRP A 9 -20.81 35.27 -3.70
C TRP A 9 -20.35 36.17 -2.56
N GLN A 10 -19.10 36.63 -2.61
CA GLN A 10 -18.60 37.62 -1.66
C GLN A 10 -19.49 38.87 -1.66
N GLN A 11 -19.82 39.40 -2.84
CA GLN A 11 -20.72 40.53 -2.99
C GLN A 11 -22.16 40.20 -2.58
N HIS A 12 -22.66 39.01 -2.91
CA HIS A 12 -24.01 38.56 -2.55
C HIS A 12 -24.26 38.69 -1.05
N TYR A 13 -23.39 38.11 -0.22
CA TYR A 13 -23.54 38.18 1.24
C TYR A 13 -23.21 39.56 1.80
N ALA A 14 -22.26 40.30 1.21
CA ALA A 14 -21.95 41.68 1.61
C ALA A 14 -23.13 42.64 1.39
N ASP A 15 -23.94 42.41 0.34
CA ASP A 15 -25.19 43.15 0.07
C ASP A 15 -26.33 42.80 1.04
N GLY A 16 -26.09 41.93 2.03
CA GLY A 16 -27.12 41.45 2.96
C GLY A 16 -28.07 40.42 2.36
N LYS A 17 -27.83 39.93 1.13
CA LYS A 17 -28.62 38.87 0.51
C LYS A 17 -28.30 37.53 1.16
N GLY A 18 -29.28 36.64 1.19
CA GLY A 18 -29.15 35.30 1.77
C GLY A 18 -30.02 34.30 1.01
N PHE A 19 -29.98 33.06 1.46
CA PHE A 19 -30.76 31.96 0.89
C PHE A 19 -32.05 31.68 1.66
N ARG A 20 -32.81 30.70 1.17
CA ARG A 20 -34.00 30.17 1.84
C ARG A 20 -33.66 29.81 3.30
N PRO A 21 -34.39 30.37 4.30
CA PRO A 21 -34.22 30.01 5.71
C PRO A 21 -34.42 28.52 5.96
N LEU A 22 -33.87 28.01 7.07
CA LEU A 22 -34.01 26.60 7.47
C LEU A 22 -35.44 26.30 7.96
N GLY A 23 -36.17 25.51 7.18
CA GLY A 23 -37.56 25.16 7.47
C GLY A 23 -37.73 24.09 8.56
N ASP A 24 -38.93 24.03 9.17
CA ASP A 24 -39.25 23.05 10.21
C ASP A 24 -39.22 21.62 9.69
N ALA A 25 -39.67 21.37 8.45
CA ALA A 25 -39.62 20.05 7.83
C ALA A 25 -38.18 19.55 7.68
N GLU A 26 -37.24 20.43 7.30
CA GLU A 26 -35.81 20.11 7.21
C GLU A 26 -35.24 19.75 8.60
N ARG A 27 -35.59 20.51 9.65
CA ARG A 27 -35.15 20.27 11.03
C ARG A 27 -35.63 18.92 11.55
N VAL A 28 -36.91 18.61 11.38
CA VAL A 28 -37.50 17.33 11.79
C VAL A 28 -36.81 16.17 11.08
N LEU A 29 -36.64 16.27 9.76
CA LEU A 29 -35.99 15.23 8.97
C LEU A 29 -34.55 14.98 9.43
N LEU A 30 -33.76 16.04 9.64
CA LEU A 30 -32.38 15.91 10.14
C LEU A 30 -32.35 15.23 11.52
N ALA A 31 -33.18 15.66 12.46
CA ALA A 31 -33.23 15.08 13.80
C ALA A 31 -33.61 13.58 13.79
N GLU A 32 -34.52 13.17 12.91
CA GLU A 32 -34.96 11.77 12.78
C GLU A 32 -33.98 10.88 12.04
N ARG A 33 -33.38 11.38 10.95
CA ARG A 33 -32.56 10.57 10.03
C ARG A 33 -31.09 10.52 10.40
N VAL A 34 -30.59 11.55 11.08
CA VAL A 34 -29.19 11.69 11.50
C VAL A 34 -29.10 12.17 12.96
N PRO A 35 -29.63 11.39 13.92
CA PRO A 35 -29.59 11.77 15.33
C PRO A 35 -28.15 11.85 15.83
N VAL A 36 -27.91 12.77 16.77
CA VAL A 36 -26.59 12.96 17.37
C VAL A 36 -26.22 11.69 18.15
N PRO A 37 -24.99 11.15 17.97
CA PRO A 37 -24.51 10.04 18.78
C PRO A 37 -24.58 10.34 20.28
N GLU A 38 -24.83 9.33 21.12
CA GLU A 38 -24.97 9.51 22.58
C GLU A 38 -23.73 10.14 23.24
N ALA A 39 -22.54 9.89 22.68
CA ALA A 39 -21.27 10.47 23.15
C ALA A 39 -20.98 11.89 22.61
N GLY A 40 -21.92 12.49 21.88
CA GLY A 40 -21.70 13.69 21.07
C GLY A 40 -21.09 13.35 19.70
N GLY A 41 -21.52 14.07 18.65
CA GLY A 41 -21.10 13.84 17.28
C GLY A 41 -20.30 15.00 16.69
N ARG A 42 -19.62 14.76 15.57
CA ARG A 42 -19.01 15.80 14.74
C ARG A 42 -19.79 15.99 13.45
N ALA A 43 -20.02 17.25 13.07
CA ALA A 43 -20.64 17.60 11.81
C ALA A 43 -19.76 18.54 10.97
N LEU A 44 -19.86 18.44 9.65
CA LEU A 44 -19.29 19.39 8.68
C LEU A 44 -20.43 19.99 7.86
N ASP A 45 -20.59 21.31 7.90
CA ASP A 45 -21.57 22.02 7.08
C ASP A 45 -20.85 22.74 5.92
N VAL A 46 -21.00 22.20 4.71
CA VAL A 46 -20.32 22.67 3.49
C VAL A 46 -21.19 23.66 2.73
N GLY A 47 -20.65 24.85 2.48
CA GLY A 47 -21.44 25.96 1.94
C GLY A 47 -22.42 26.50 2.99
N SER A 48 -21.92 26.67 4.23
CA SER A 48 -22.74 27.04 5.39
C SER A 48 -23.46 28.39 5.25
N GLY A 49 -23.07 29.24 4.29
CA GLY A 49 -23.67 30.53 4.05
C GLY A 49 -23.62 31.41 5.31
N THR A 50 -24.78 31.92 5.73
CA THR A 50 -24.89 32.71 6.96
C THR A 50 -24.98 31.87 8.24
N GLY A 51 -24.95 30.53 8.14
CA GLY A 51 -24.69 29.65 9.28
C GLY A 51 -25.90 29.14 10.05
N GLU A 52 -27.13 29.35 9.57
CA GLU A 52 -28.36 28.93 10.28
C GLU A 52 -28.40 27.41 10.54
N LEU A 53 -28.01 26.59 9.55
CA LEU A 53 -27.95 25.14 9.69
C LEU A 53 -26.85 24.72 10.68
N ALA A 54 -25.64 25.25 10.53
CA ALA A 54 -24.54 24.99 11.45
C ALA A 54 -24.90 25.33 12.91
N ALA A 55 -25.55 26.48 13.15
CA ALA A 55 -26.01 26.87 14.49
C ALA A 55 -27.06 25.90 15.05
N TYR A 56 -27.99 25.43 14.21
CA TYR A 56 -28.97 24.41 14.59
C TYR A 56 -28.31 23.06 14.95
N LEU A 57 -27.37 22.59 14.13
CA LEU A 57 -26.61 21.35 14.40
C LEU A 57 -25.81 21.47 15.71
N GLY A 58 -25.20 22.63 15.98
CA GLY A 58 -24.54 22.91 17.24
C GLY A 58 -25.49 22.84 18.43
N ALA A 59 -26.71 23.39 18.30
CA ALA A 59 -27.74 23.32 19.34
C ALA A 59 -28.27 21.89 19.58
N LEU A 60 -28.24 21.02 18.56
CA LEU A 60 -28.55 19.60 18.70
C LEU A 60 -27.44 18.83 19.46
N GLY A 61 -26.23 19.38 19.58
CA GLY A 61 -25.11 18.77 20.29
C GLY A 61 -23.97 18.30 19.40
N TYR A 62 -23.96 18.65 18.10
CA TYR A 62 -22.80 18.40 17.25
C TYR A 62 -21.68 19.42 17.53
N ALA A 63 -20.42 18.97 17.47
CA ALA A 63 -19.29 19.84 17.22
C ALA A 63 -19.17 20.07 15.71
N VAL A 64 -19.50 21.28 15.25
CA VAL A 64 -19.69 21.60 13.83
C VAL A 64 -18.49 22.37 13.28
N ASP A 65 -17.90 21.88 12.20
CA ASP A 65 -17.06 22.69 11.33
C ASP A 65 -17.96 23.27 10.23
N ALA A 66 -18.14 24.58 10.22
CA ALA A 66 -18.99 25.28 9.26
C ALA A 66 -18.10 26.03 8.26
N VAL A 67 -18.12 25.58 7.01
CA VAL A 67 -17.22 26.07 5.97
C VAL A 67 -17.98 26.75 4.86
N ASP A 68 -17.43 27.86 4.37
CA ASP A 68 -17.92 28.54 3.18
C ASP A 68 -16.72 29.10 2.41
N PHE A 69 -16.82 29.11 1.08
CA PHE A 69 -15.75 29.66 0.26
C PHE A 69 -15.73 31.20 0.36
N ALA A 70 -16.88 31.84 0.60
CA ALA A 70 -17.02 33.29 0.71
C ALA A 70 -16.73 33.80 2.13
N GLY A 71 -15.72 34.64 2.27
CA GLY A 71 -15.35 35.24 3.57
C GLY A 71 -16.45 36.10 4.19
N SER A 72 -17.22 36.84 3.39
CA SER A 72 -18.33 37.68 3.85
C SER A 72 -19.48 36.86 4.44
N ALA A 73 -19.70 35.63 3.96
CA ALA A 73 -20.65 34.69 4.56
C ALA A 73 -20.23 34.31 5.99
N ILE A 74 -18.94 33.98 6.17
CA ILE A 74 -18.34 33.62 7.46
C ILE A 74 -18.30 34.80 8.44
N GLU A 75 -18.07 36.02 7.96
CA GLU A 75 -18.14 37.21 8.80
C GLU A 75 -19.57 37.46 9.29
N ARG A 76 -20.55 37.29 8.41
CA ARG A 76 -21.97 37.45 8.73
C ARG A 76 -22.48 36.36 9.66
N SER A 77 -22.06 35.10 9.49
CA SER A 77 -22.47 34.00 10.37
C SER A 77 -22.04 34.23 11.82
N ARG A 78 -20.85 34.78 12.03
CA ARG A 78 -20.36 35.16 13.38
C ARG A 78 -21.17 36.31 13.99
N GLN A 79 -21.70 37.23 13.18
CA GLN A 79 -22.52 38.35 13.64
C GLN A 79 -23.96 37.93 13.95
N GLU A 80 -24.55 37.06 13.11
CA GLU A 80 -25.94 36.59 13.26
C GLU A 80 -26.08 35.49 14.32
N HIS A 81 -25.02 34.72 14.57
CA HIS A 81 -25.01 33.61 15.52
C HIS A 81 -23.90 33.73 16.60
N PRO A 82 -23.83 34.84 17.37
CA PRO A 82 -22.78 35.06 18.36
C PRO A 82 -22.79 34.03 19.50
N ASP A 83 -23.96 33.43 19.77
CA ASP A 83 -24.16 32.45 20.84
C ASP A 83 -24.11 30.99 20.36
N ALA A 84 -23.79 30.74 19.09
CA ALA A 84 -23.69 29.38 18.55
C ALA A 84 -22.50 28.63 19.18
N ARG A 85 -22.80 27.80 20.19
CA ARG A 85 -21.81 26.95 20.86
C ARG A 85 -21.50 25.74 19.99
N GLY A 86 -20.24 25.31 20.03
CA GLY A 86 -19.78 24.11 19.32
C GLY A 86 -19.61 24.30 17.81
N VAL A 87 -19.75 25.51 17.26
CA VAL A 87 -19.57 25.79 15.83
C VAL A 87 -18.24 26.51 15.57
N ARG A 88 -17.44 25.97 14.65
CA ARG A 88 -16.20 26.57 14.17
C ARG A 88 -16.40 27.08 12.74
N TRP A 89 -16.38 28.40 12.59
CA TRP A 89 -16.58 29.08 11.31
C TRP A 89 -15.27 29.22 10.53
N MET A 90 -15.21 28.70 9.31
CA MET A 90 -13.99 28.61 8.51
C MET A 90 -14.22 29.07 7.08
N ARG A 91 -13.28 29.84 6.53
CA ARG A 91 -13.24 30.08 5.09
C ARG A 91 -12.48 28.93 4.43
N LEU A 92 -13.15 28.15 3.58
CA LEU A 92 -12.56 27.02 2.88
C LEU A 92 -13.28 26.78 1.56
N ASP A 93 -12.52 26.72 0.47
CA ASP A 93 -13.00 26.26 -0.84
C ASP A 93 -12.90 24.73 -0.92
N ILE A 94 -14.03 24.04 -0.74
CA ILE A 94 -14.07 22.58 -0.72
C ILE A 94 -13.62 21.95 -2.04
N GLU A 95 -13.58 22.72 -3.14
CA GLU A 95 -13.18 22.21 -4.44
C GLU A 95 -11.67 22.18 -4.66
N HIS A 96 -10.93 23.09 -4.01
CA HIS A 96 -9.53 23.38 -4.36
C HIS A 96 -8.59 23.52 -3.17
N ASP A 97 -9.08 23.93 -2.00
CA ASP A 97 -8.24 24.18 -0.85
C ASP A 97 -7.85 22.86 -0.14
N ASP A 98 -6.69 22.87 0.50
CA ASP A 98 -6.25 21.79 1.38
C ASP A 98 -7.21 21.64 2.58
N PRO A 99 -7.79 20.45 2.82
CA PRO A 99 -8.73 20.25 3.91
C PRO A 99 -8.04 20.08 5.29
N ALA A 100 -6.78 20.48 5.44
CA ALA A 100 -6.00 20.47 6.68
C ALA A 100 -6.72 21.07 7.89
N GLY A 101 -7.52 22.11 7.65
CA GLY A 101 -8.27 22.78 8.69
C GLY A 101 -9.43 21.94 9.23
N LEU A 102 -9.90 20.93 8.49
CA LEU A 102 -11.00 20.05 8.88
C LEU A 102 -10.55 19.00 9.89
N ASN A 103 -11.50 18.34 10.55
CA ASN A 103 -11.20 17.30 11.51
C ASN A 103 -10.53 16.08 10.83
N PRO A 104 -9.38 15.59 11.34
CA PRO A 104 -8.66 14.45 10.76
C PRO A 104 -9.32 13.08 11.03
N ASP A 105 -10.13 12.99 12.09
CA ASP A 105 -10.83 11.76 12.50
C ASP A 105 -12.19 11.58 11.80
N GLY A 106 -12.51 12.46 10.85
CA GLY A 106 -13.75 12.44 10.10
C GLY A 106 -14.98 12.94 10.87
N TYR A 107 -16.15 12.73 10.25
CA TYR A 107 -17.43 13.29 10.67
C TYR A 107 -18.54 12.24 10.74
N ASP A 108 -19.45 12.41 11.69
CA ASP A 108 -20.66 11.60 11.82
C ASP A 108 -21.77 12.12 10.89
N LEU A 109 -21.74 13.42 10.58
CA LEU A 109 -22.66 14.09 9.67
C LEU A 109 -21.90 15.07 8.75
N ILE A 110 -22.18 15.04 7.46
CA ILE A 110 -21.74 16.08 6.51
C ILE A 110 -22.99 16.63 5.82
N THR A 111 -23.17 17.95 5.78
CA THR A 111 -24.32 18.60 5.15
C THR A 111 -23.88 19.45 3.96
N LEU A 112 -24.66 19.38 2.87
CA LEU A 112 -24.56 20.24 1.69
C LEU A 112 -25.95 20.82 1.43
N ARG A 113 -26.24 21.98 2.01
CA ARG A 113 -27.54 22.63 1.88
C ARG A 113 -27.51 23.72 0.82
N LEU A 114 -28.26 23.53 -0.26
CA LEU A 114 -28.43 24.44 -1.39
C LEU A 114 -27.14 24.78 -2.14
N VAL A 115 -26.08 23.99 -1.96
CA VAL A 115 -24.74 24.25 -2.52
C VAL A 115 -24.44 23.44 -3.77
N VAL A 116 -25.01 22.23 -3.91
CA VAL A 116 -24.61 21.27 -4.95
C VAL A 116 -24.75 21.77 -6.39
N PRO A 117 -25.80 22.54 -6.76
CA PRO A 117 -25.89 23.12 -8.11
C PRO A 117 -24.68 23.97 -8.52
N PHE A 118 -24.00 24.57 -7.55
CA PHE A 118 -22.88 25.49 -7.76
C PHE A 118 -21.50 24.83 -7.80
N LEU A 119 -21.39 23.56 -7.40
CA LEU A 119 -20.14 22.80 -7.48
C LEU A 119 -19.82 22.47 -8.95
N LYS A 120 -18.54 22.58 -9.31
CA LYS A 120 -18.02 22.20 -10.64
C LYS A 120 -17.72 20.71 -10.69
N ASP A 121 -16.90 20.22 -9.77
CA ASP A 121 -16.45 18.82 -9.69
C ASP A 121 -17.35 18.02 -8.72
N ARG A 122 -18.66 17.98 -8.99
CA ARG A 122 -19.68 17.41 -8.09
C ARG A 122 -19.34 16.00 -7.64
N SER A 123 -19.02 15.10 -8.57
CA SER A 123 -18.75 13.70 -8.25
C SER A 123 -17.50 13.57 -7.39
N ARG A 124 -16.45 14.35 -7.69
CA ARG A 124 -15.22 14.37 -6.91
C ARG A 124 -15.43 14.89 -5.49
N VAL A 125 -16.10 16.04 -5.33
CA VAL A 125 -16.37 16.64 -4.01
C VAL A 125 -17.14 15.66 -3.14
N LEU A 126 -18.20 15.06 -3.68
CA LEU A 126 -19.03 14.12 -2.93
C LEU A 126 -18.27 12.86 -2.52
N HIS A 127 -17.40 12.34 -3.40
CA HIS A 127 -16.53 11.21 -3.07
C HIS A 127 -15.55 11.57 -1.94
N GLY A 128 -14.81 12.68 -2.06
CA GLY A 128 -13.85 13.11 -1.04
C GLY A 128 -14.49 13.47 0.32
N LEU A 129 -15.72 14.00 0.31
CA LEU A 129 -16.51 14.16 1.53
C LEU A 129 -16.96 12.80 2.11
N GLY A 130 -17.32 11.86 1.25
CA GLY A 130 -17.63 10.48 1.64
C GLY A 130 -16.48 9.78 2.37
N GLU A 131 -15.24 9.92 1.89
CA GLU A 131 -14.03 9.39 2.54
C GLU A 131 -13.79 9.97 3.94
N ARG A 132 -14.42 11.11 4.27
CA ARG A 132 -14.34 11.77 5.57
C ARG A 132 -15.48 11.37 6.52
N LEU A 133 -16.40 10.51 6.09
CA LEU A 133 -17.42 9.96 6.99
C LEU A 133 -16.82 8.89 7.90
N ARG A 134 -17.16 8.98 9.18
CA ARG A 134 -16.92 7.89 10.14
C ARG A 134 -17.81 6.68 9.82
N PRO A 135 -17.45 5.47 10.28
CA PRO A 135 -18.35 4.32 10.18
C PRO A 135 -19.75 4.64 10.73
N GLY A 136 -20.77 4.44 9.90
CA GLY A 136 -22.16 4.76 10.24
C GLY A 136 -22.58 6.23 10.04
N GLY A 137 -21.65 7.12 9.64
CA GLY A 137 -21.93 8.50 9.32
C GLY A 137 -22.83 8.69 8.09
N ALA A 138 -23.33 9.90 7.90
CA ALA A 138 -24.15 10.28 6.74
C ALA A 138 -23.69 11.57 6.08
N LEU A 139 -23.81 11.61 4.76
CA LEU A 139 -23.76 12.82 3.97
C LEU A 139 -25.19 13.19 3.55
N VAL A 140 -25.64 14.39 3.89
CA VAL A 140 -27.00 14.88 3.63
C VAL A 140 -26.94 16.04 2.64
N ILE A 141 -27.63 15.89 1.51
CA ILE A 141 -27.74 16.94 0.48
C ILE A 141 -29.17 17.45 0.49
N THR A 142 -29.33 18.76 0.62
CA THR A 142 -30.63 19.42 0.45
C THR A 142 -30.57 20.35 -0.75
N THR A 143 -31.41 20.15 -1.76
CA THR A 143 -31.34 20.91 -3.02
C THR A 143 -32.73 21.23 -3.59
N PRO A 144 -32.91 22.38 -4.27
CA PRO A 144 -34.13 22.63 -5.02
C PRO A 144 -34.24 21.68 -6.22
N THR A 145 -35.47 21.34 -6.61
CA THR A 145 -35.74 20.54 -7.81
C THR A 145 -36.10 21.42 -9.00
N ALA A 146 -35.65 21.07 -10.20
CA ALA A 146 -35.91 21.82 -11.42
C ALA A 146 -37.39 21.86 -11.80
N GLU A 147 -38.17 20.87 -11.36
CA GLU A 147 -39.62 20.79 -11.55
C GLU A 147 -40.35 21.90 -10.78
N LEU A 148 -39.95 22.16 -9.53
CA LEU A 148 -40.58 23.15 -8.65
C LEU A 148 -39.92 24.53 -8.72
N THR A 149 -38.88 24.69 -9.55
CA THR A 149 -38.12 25.93 -9.70
C THR A 149 -38.50 26.64 -11.01
N ALA A 150 -38.77 27.94 -10.92
CA ALA A 150 -39.11 28.78 -12.06
C ALA A 150 -38.01 28.72 -13.15
N LYS A 151 -38.41 28.79 -14.42
CA LYS A 151 -37.51 28.55 -15.56
C LYS A 151 -36.29 29.48 -15.56
N GLU A 152 -36.46 30.71 -15.08
CA GLU A 152 -35.40 31.73 -15.02
C GLU A 152 -34.37 31.48 -13.91
N ARG A 153 -34.63 30.51 -13.00
CA ARG A 153 -33.79 30.17 -11.85
C ARG A 153 -33.37 28.70 -11.84
N ARG A 154 -33.43 28.00 -12.98
CA ARG A 154 -33.11 26.58 -13.05
C ARG A 154 -31.64 26.25 -12.79
N ASP A 155 -30.76 27.24 -12.90
CA ASP A 155 -29.33 27.17 -12.58
C ASP A 155 -29.06 26.88 -11.10
N ILE A 156 -30.03 27.09 -10.20
CA ILE A 156 -29.91 26.83 -8.76
C ILE A 156 -30.64 25.56 -8.31
N ALA A 157 -31.07 24.71 -9.24
CA ALA A 157 -31.86 23.52 -8.97
C ALA A 157 -31.33 22.32 -9.75
N LEU A 158 -31.59 21.11 -9.26
CA LEU A 158 -31.23 19.87 -9.94
C LEU A 158 -32.46 19.19 -10.52
N ASP A 159 -32.31 18.53 -11.67
CA ASP A 159 -33.35 17.63 -12.16
C ASP A 159 -33.27 16.23 -11.52
N GLU A 160 -34.30 15.41 -11.76
CA GLU A 160 -34.38 14.07 -11.18
C GLU A 160 -33.27 13.12 -11.68
N GLY A 161 -32.77 13.33 -12.90
CA GLY A 161 -31.66 12.56 -13.43
C GLY A 161 -30.36 12.87 -12.69
N GLU A 162 -30.08 14.16 -12.45
CA GLU A 162 -28.94 14.61 -11.65
C GLU A 162 -29.02 14.12 -10.20
N ILE A 163 -30.21 14.17 -9.59
CA ILE A 163 -30.44 13.68 -8.22
C ILE A 163 -30.20 12.18 -8.12
N LEU A 164 -30.71 11.39 -9.09
CA LEU A 164 -30.45 9.95 -9.16
C LEU A 164 -28.96 9.65 -9.36
N GLN A 165 -28.26 10.47 -10.14
CA GLN A 165 -26.82 10.34 -10.33
C GLN A 165 -26.05 10.57 -9.02
N ILE A 166 -26.38 11.62 -8.28
CA ILE A 166 -25.76 11.94 -6.98
C ILE A 166 -26.02 10.85 -5.94
N ALA A 167 -27.22 10.26 -5.96
CA ALA A 167 -27.59 9.17 -5.07
C ALA A 167 -26.93 7.83 -5.46
N GLY A 168 -26.52 7.67 -6.73
CA GLY A 168 -25.67 6.58 -7.18
C GLY A 168 -24.27 6.68 -6.56
N GLY A 169 -23.57 5.56 -6.37
CA GLY A 169 -22.25 5.60 -5.72
C GLY A 169 -22.25 5.37 -4.20
N TRP A 170 -23.41 5.41 -3.54
CA TRP A 170 -23.57 5.18 -2.08
C TRP A 170 -24.28 3.87 -1.69
N LYS A 171 -23.70 3.14 -0.71
CA LYS A 171 -24.22 1.85 -0.22
C LYS A 171 -25.68 1.93 0.19
N GLU A 172 -26.06 3.04 0.81
CA GLU A 172 -27.44 3.37 1.13
C GLU A 172 -27.73 4.79 0.65
N SER A 173 -28.86 4.95 -0.02
CA SER A 173 -29.38 6.25 -0.42
C SER A 173 -30.88 6.34 -0.13
N ALA A 174 -31.30 7.46 0.44
CA ALA A 174 -32.72 7.77 0.65
C ALA A 174 -33.02 9.15 0.09
N ARG A 175 -34.03 9.24 -0.78
CA ARG A 175 -34.59 10.51 -1.28
C ARG A 175 -35.87 10.83 -0.54
N LEU A 176 -35.90 12.00 0.08
CA LEU A 176 -36.98 12.52 0.89
C LEU A 176 -37.37 13.92 0.37
N ASP A 177 -38.53 14.42 0.79
CA ASP A 177 -38.97 15.79 0.51
C ASP A 177 -39.05 16.58 1.81
N ALA A 178 -38.58 17.82 1.79
CA ALA A 178 -38.77 18.80 2.85
C ALA A 178 -39.22 20.13 2.25
N ASP A 179 -40.54 20.38 2.27
CA ASP A 179 -41.18 21.59 1.75
C ASP A 179 -40.77 21.90 0.29
N GLY A 180 -40.81 20.88 -0.57
CA GLY A 180 -40.46 20.99 -1.99
C GLY A 180 -38.96 21.06 -2.29
N LEU A 181 -38.11 20.77 -1.30
CA LEU A 181 -36.68 20.50 -1.48
C LEU A 181 -36.46 18.99 -1.50
N ALA A 182 -35.63 18.52 -2.43
CA ALA A 182 -35.13 17.15 -2.36
C ALA A 182 -34.06 17.05 -1.27
N VAL A 183 -34.24 16.10 -0.36
CA VAL A 183 -33.27 15.78 0.69
C VAL A 183 -32.75 14.37 0.46
N LEU A 184 -31.45 14.24 0.20
CA LEU A 184 -30.76 12.97 0.04
C LEU A 184 -30.00 12.65 1.33
N VAL A 185 -30.18 11.44 1.85
CA VAL A 185 -29.35 10.90 2.94
C VAL A 185 -28.53 9.75 2.36
N LEU A 186 -27.21 9.92 2.33
CA LEU A 186 -26.26 9.03 1.67
C LEU A 186 -25.31 8.43 2.71
N ARG A 187 -25.09 7.11 2.68
CA ARG A 187 -24.21 6.39 3.61
C ARG A 187 -23.35 5.37 2.89
N GLY A 188 -22.14 5.16 3.40
CA GLY A 188 -21.17 4.21 2.84
C GLY A 188 -20.75 4.59 1.42
N SER A 189 -19.86 5.59 1.30
CA SER A 189 -19.31 6.05 0.02
C SER A 189 -18.61 4.93 -0.77
N CYS A 190 -18.56 5.07 -2.10
CA CYS A 190 -17.78 4.23 -3.01
C CYS A 190 -18.16 2.74 -2.95
N HIS A 191 -19.39 2.41 -3.38
CA HIS A 191 -19.88 1.02 -3.46
C HIS A 191 -20.22 0.57 -4.89
N THR A 192 -20.04 1.45 -5.89
CA THR A 192 -20.38 1.14 -7.27
C THR A 192 -19.10 0.91 -8.04
N ASP A 193 -18.87 -0.31 -8.50
CA ASP A 193 -17.71 -0.62 -9.31
C ASP A 193 -17.77 0.14 -10.64
N THR A 194 -16.63 0.65 -11.07
CA THR A 194 -16.50 1.23 -12.41
C THR A 194 -16.62 0.14 -13.46
N THR A 195 -17.45 0.39 -14.46
CA THR A 195 -17.73 -0.57 -15.53
C THR A 195 -17.42 0.03 -16.88
N ALA A 196 -16.71 -0.73 -17.72
CA ALA A 196 -16.52 -0.36 -19.11
C ALA A 196 -17.83 -0.59 -19.87
N ALA A 197 -18.32 0.45 -20.53
CA ALA A 197 -19.57 0.43 -21.28
C ALA A 197 -19.35 0.83 -22.74
N GLU A 198 -20.09 0.18 -23.66
CA GLU A 198 -19.99 0.43 -25.10
C GLU A 198 -21.08 1.37 -25.61
N LYS A 199 -20.78 2.08 -26.70
CA LYS A 199 -21.78 2.84 -27.47
C LYS A 199 -22.56 1.90 -28.41
N ARG A 200 -23.68 2.37 -28.97
CA ARG A 200 -24.44 1.70 -30.05
C ARG A 200 -23.52 1.35 -31.24
N PRO A 201 -23.88 0.35 -32.09
CA PRO A 201 -23.00 -0.17 -33.15
C PRO A 201 -22.46 0.93 -34.07
N THR A 202 -21.16 0.86 -34.37
CA THR A 202 -20.45 1.79 -35.26
C THR A 202 -20.58 1.37 -36.73
N THR A 203 -20.53 2.33 -37.66
CA THR A 203 -20.56 2.07 -39.12
C THR A 203 -19.23 1.52 -39.65
N SER A 204 -19.30 0.80 -40.78
CA SER A 204 -18.35 -0.22 -41.24
C SER A 204 -17.02 0.28 -41.83
N HIS A 205 -16.11 0.86 -41.04
CA HIS A 205 -14.68 0.92 -41.39
C HIS A 205 -13.84 0.89 -40.09
N ALA A 206 -12.64 0.29 -40.16
CA ALA A 206 -11.69 0.34 -39.04
C ALA A 206 -11.47 1.81 -38.63
N LEU A 207 -11.78 2.10 -37.38
CA LEU A 207 -11.72 3.42 -36.79
C LEU A 207 -10.42 3.56 -36.05
N THR A 208 -9.57 4.45 -36.54
CA THR A 208 -8.42 5.00 -35.81
C THR A 208 -8.92 6.21 -35.02
N GLY A 209 -9.01 6.06 -33.70
CA GLY A 209 -9.34 7.16 -32.79
C GLY A 209 -8.11 7.62 -32.00
N ALA A 210 -8.13 8.87 -31.54
CA ALA A 210 -7.17 9.40 -30.58
C ALA A 210 -7.92 9.82 -29.32
N VAL A 211 -7.38 9.44 -28.16
CA VAL A 211 -7.94 9.75 -26.84
C VAL A 211 -6.92 10.59 -26.10
N ALA A 212 -7.32 11.79 -25.67
CA ALA A 212 -6.48 12.68 -24.88
C ALA A 212 -6.63 12.36 -23.38
N VAL A 213 -5.52 12.04 -22.72
CA VAL A 213 -5.44 11.87 -21.26
C VAL A 213 -4.76 13.10 -20.67
N VAL A 214 -5.52 13.92 -19.95
CA VAL A 214 -5.08 15.21 -19.42
C VAL A 214 -5.30 15.26 -17.91
N THR A 215 -4.32 15.83 -17.21
CA THR A 215 -4.39 16.07 -15.76
C THR A 215 -4.16 17.54 -15.45
N ASP A 216 -4.82 18.04 -14.42
CA ASP A 216 -4.56 19.38 -13.90
C ASP A 216 -3.31 19.43 -13.00
N LEU A 217 -3.02 20.61 -12.42
CA LEU A 217 -1.90 20.81 -11.51
C LEU A 217 -2.05 20.12 -10.15
N SER A 218 -3.23 19.55 -9.86
CA SER A 218 -3.45 18.70 -8.70
C SER A 218 -3.36 17.20 -9.07
N GLY A 219 -2.98 16.86 -10.30
CA GLY A 219 -2.88 15.47 -10.75
C GLY A 219 -4.24 14.78 -10.97
N ARG A 220 -5.35 15.54 -11.00
CA ARG A 220 -6.70 15.03 -11.26
C ARG A 220 -6.90 14.84 -12.75
N VAL A 221 -7.60 13.79 -13.19
CA VAL A 221 -7.88 13.52 -14.61
C VAL A 221 -9.20 14.16 -15.05
N LEU A 222 -9.24 14.68 -16.27
CA LEU A 222 -10.46 15.27 -16.85
C LEU A 222 -11.37 14.18 -17.43
N LEU A 223 -12.64 14.15 -17.03
CA LEU A 223 -13.67 13.30 -17.64
C LEU A 223 -14.93 14.10 -17.99
N GLY A 224 -15.51 13.77 -19.13
CA GLY A 224 -16.74 14.36 -19.66
C GLY A 224 -17.91 13.44 -19.39
N ARG A 225 -18.97 13.96 -18.79
CA ARG A 225 -20.24 13.25 -18.64
C ARG A 225 -21.00 13.33 -19.96
N SER A 226 -21.10 12.23 -20.70
CA SER A 226 -21.86 12.23 -21.95
C SER A 226 -23.36 12.22 -21.72
N THR A 227 -24.13 12.78 -22.66
CA THR A 227 -25.60 12.76 -22.67
C THR A 227 -26.22 11.36 -22.76
N ARG A 228 -25.38 10.32 -22.88
CA ARG A 228 -25.74 8.90 -22.85
C ARG A 228 -25.54 8.26 -21.48
N GLY A 229 -25.08 9.05 -20.51
CA GLY A 229 -24.91 8.58 -19.16
C GLY A 229 -23.65 7.77 -18.90
N MET A 230 -22.55 8.05 -19.61
CA MET A 230 -21.21 7.49 -19.33
C MET A 230 -20.17 8.59 -19.11
N TRP A 231 -19.06 8.26 -18.48
CA TRP A 231 -17.87 9.11 -18.44
C TRP A 231 -16.94 8.82 -19.61
N GLU A 232 -16.39 9.86 -20.22
CA GLU A 232 -15.51 9.75 -21.40
C GLU A 232 -14.31 10.70 -21.28
N LEU A 233 -13.22 10.36 -21.96
CA LEU A 233 -12.08 11.26 -22.16
C LEU A 233 -12.30 12.09 -23.44
N PRO A 234 -11.66 13.28 -23.58
CA PRO A 234 -11.71 14.02 -24.83
C PRO A 234 -11.14 13.16 -25.96
N ALA A 235 -11.94 12.90 -26.99
CA ALA A 235 -11.59 11.87 -27.96
C ALA A 235 -12.38 11.95 -29.26
N GLY A 236 -11.71 11.60 -30.36
CA GLY A 236 -12.39 11.48 -31.63
C GLY A 236 -11.56 10.81 -32.71
N LYS A 237 -12.07 10.90 -33.92
CA LYS A 237 -11.53 10.18 -35.08
C LYS A 237 -10.47 11.03 -35.74
N THR A 238 -9.42 10.39 -36.26
CA THR A 238 -8.49 11.07 -37.16
C THR A 238 -9.22 11.52 -38.44
N SER A 239 -8.96 12.76 -38.85
CA SER A 239 -9.53 13.40 -40.05
C SER A 239 -8.43 13.84 -41.02
N GLY A 240 -8.60 13.52 -42.31
CA GLY A 240 -7.64 13.89 -43.34
C GLY A 240 -6.27 13.24 -43.15
N SER A 241 -5.21 14.05 -43.12
CA SER A 241 -3.82 13.59 -42.99
C SER A 241 -3.17 13.95 -41.63
N GLU A 242 -3.99 14.22 -40.61
CA GLU A 242 -3.48 14.50 -39.26
C GLU A 242 -2.89 13.24 -38.61
N ASP A 243 -1.92 13.42 -37.70
CA ASP A 243 -1.45 12.34 -36.84
C ASP A 243 -2.30 12.24 -35.56
N PHE A 244 -2.03 11.22 -34.73
CA PHE A 244 -2.77 10.98 -33.50
C PHE A 244 -2.63 12.08 -32.46
N ALA A 245 -1.46 12.72 -32.38
CA ALA A 245 -1.23 13.81 -31.43
C ALA A 245 -2.04 15.04 -31.83
N ALA A 246 -2.03 15.41 -33.11
CA ALA A 246 -2.84 16.49 -33.67
C ALA A 246 -4.35 16.23 -33.49
N ALA A 247 -4.80 15.01 -33.73
CA ALA A 247 -6.19 14.62 -33.49
C ALA A 247 -6.57 14.80 -32.02
N ALA A 248 -5.78 14.30 -31.07
CA ALA A 248 -6.06 14.46 -29.64
C ALA A 248 -6.09 15.93 -29.19
N VAL A 249 -5.17 16.77 -29.69
CA VAL A 249 -5.14 18.21 -29.39
C VAL A 249 -6.37 18.92 -29.93
N ARG A 250 -6.80 18.58 -31.15
CA ARG A 250 -8.01 19.15 -31.77
C ARG A 250 -9.26 18.78 -30.98
N GLU A 251 -9.45 17.50 -30.68
CA GLU A 251 -10.61 17.00 -29.94
C GLU A 251 -10.65 17.59 -28.51
N LEU A 252 -9.50 17.70 -27.83
CA LEU A 252 -9.41 18.40 -26.55
C LEU A 252 -9.94 19.83 -26.64
N PHE A 253 -9.56 20.59 -27.67
CA PHE A 253 -10.03 21.96 -27.86
C PHE A 253 -11.52 22.02 -28.21
N GLU A 254 -11.96 21.21 -29.17
CA GLU A 254 -13.35 21.20 -29.65
C GLU A 254 -14.33 20.82 -28.54
N GLU A 255 -13.98 19.83 -27.71
CA GLU A 255 -14.89 19.28 -26.69
C GLU A 255 -14.81 19.98 -25.33
N THR A 256 -13.67 20.60 -24.98
CA THR A 256 -13.42 21.16 -23.63
C THR A 256 -13.03 22.64 -23.62
N GLY A 257 -12.60 23.20 -24.76
CA GLY A 257 -12.01 24.53 -24.85
C GLY A 257 -10.56 24.64 -24.34
N LEU A 258 -9.97 23.55 -23.85
CA LEU A 258 -8.56 23.51 -23.45
C LEU A 258 -7.65 23.36 -24.67
N THR A 259 -6.50 24.03 -24.66
CA THR A 259 -5.53 24.01 -25.77
C THR A 259 -4.19 23.46 -25.29
N ALA A 260 -3.64 22.49 -26.02
CA ALA A 260 -2.31 21.94 -25.79
C ALA A 260 -1.40 22.17 -27.02
N ALA A 261 -0.09 22.28 -26.82
CA ALA A 261 0.84 22.29 -27.93
C ALA A 261 1.08 20.85 -28.42
N ALA A 262 1.37 20.67 -29.71
CA ALA A 262 1.70 19.35 -30.25
C ALA A 262 2.96 18.73 -29.59
N SER A 263 3.88 19.55 -29.08
CA SER A 263 5.05 19.10 -28.32
C SER A 263 4.71 18.50 -26.95
N ASP A 264 3.53 18.80 -26.43
CA ASP A 264 3.03 18.32 -25.13
C ASP A 264 2.05 17.14 -25.28
N ALA A 265 1.82 16.68 -26.52
CA ALA A 265 0.92 15.58 -26.86
C ALA A 265 1.72 14.34 -27.29
N HIS A 266 1.78 13.35 -26.41
CA HIS A 266 2.64 12.18 -26.57
C HIS A 266 1.81 10.93 -26.78
N VAL A 267 1.96 10.25 -27.92
CA VAL A 267 1.27 8.98 -28.17
C VAL A 267 1.98 7.86 -27.40
N VAL A 268 1.33 7.33 -26.38
CA VAL A 268 1.93 6.42 -25.40
C VAL A 268 1.77 4.95 -25.79
N THR A 269 0.63 4.59 -26.38
CA THR A 269 0.36 3.24 -26.86
C THR A 269 -0.77 3.25 -27.89
N MET A 270 -0.79 2.25 -28.76
CA MET A 270 -1.95 1.90 -29.58
C MET A 270 -2.65 0.70 -28.96
N LEU A 271 -3.94 0.85 -28.63
CA LEU A 271 -4.78 -0.22 -28.14
C LEU A 271 -5.63 -0.80 -29.28
N VAL A 272 -5.79 -2.11 -29.28
CA VAL A 272 -6.69 -2.83 -30.20
C VAL A 272 -7.65 -3.68 -29.38
N ASP A 273 -8.93 -3.42 -29.57
CA ASP A 273 -10.04 -4.13 -28.94
C ASP A 273 -11.15 -4.45 -29.95
N ASP A 274 -12.18 -5.15 -29.48
CA ASP A 274 -13.39 -5.47 -30.24
C ASP A 274 -14.56 -4.61 -29.78
N SER A 275 -15.25 -4.03 -30.74
CA SER A 275 -16.49 -3.28 -30.52
C SER A 275 -17.59 -3.84 -31.41
N HIS A 276 -18.38 -4.77 -30.86
CA HIS A 276 -19.50 -5.42 -31.56
C HIS A 276 -19.05 -6.19 -32.82
N GLY A 277 -17.94 -6.93 -32.73
CA GLY A 277 -17.37 -7.71 -33.84
C GLY A 277 -16.54 -6.89 -34.83
N MET A 278 -16.26 -5.63 -34.51
CA MET A 278 -15.41 -4.74 -35.31
C MET A 278 -14.13 -4.40 -34.54
N PRO A 279 -12.95 -4.65 -35.11
CA PRO A 279 -11.69 -4.19 -34.54
C PRO A 279 -11.66 -2.66 -34.46
N ARG A 280 -11.34 -2.14 -33.28
CA ARG A 280 -11.16 -0.70 -33.03
C ARG A 280 -9.72 -0.44 -32.61
N LEU A 281 -9.13 0.62 -33.18
CA LEU A 281 -7.76 1.05 -32.89
C LEU A 281 -7.80 2.40 -32.19
N THR A 282 -7.26 2.45 -30.97
CA THR A 282 -7.28 3.65 -30.12
C THR A 282 -5.85 4.07 -29.80
N ALA A 283 -5.45 5.25 -30.28
CA ALA A 283 -4.22 5.91 -29.85
C ALA A 283 -4.44 6.59 -28.51
N VAL A 284 -3.66 6.21 -27.51
CA VAL A 284 -3.68 6.85 -26.19
C VAL A 284 -2.66 7.98 -26.20
N VAL A 285 -3.12 9.22 -26.05
CA VAL A 285 -2.29 10.42 -26.12
C VAL A 285 -2.24 11.09 -24.77
N ARG A 286 -1.07 11.09 -24.13
CA ARG A 286 -0.84 11.80 -22.87
C ARG A 286 -0.56 13.26 -23.15
N ILE A 287 -1.37 14.15 -22.58
CA ILE A 287 -1.18 15.61 -22.62
C ILE A 287 -0.46 16.06 -21.35
N THR A 288 0.77 16.55 -21.47
CA THR A 288 1.63 16.93 -20.32
C THR A 288 1.48 18.39 -19.90
N ALA A 289 0.98 19.26 -20.79
CA ALA A 289 0.67 20.66 -20.50
C ALA A 289 -0.48 21.17 -21.37
N PHE A 290 -1.27 22.11 -20.82
CA PHE A 290 -2.35 22.78 -21.53
C PHE A 290 -2.58 24.20 -21.00
N THR A 291 -3.36 24.98 -21.74
CA THR A 291 -3.84 26.32 -21.38
C THR A 291 -5.32 26.46 -21.69
N GLY A 292 -5.94 27.55 -21.23
CA GLY A 292 -7.37 27.83 -21.44
C GLY A 292 -8.20 27.61 -20.18
N THR A 293 -9.51 27.74 -20.33
CA THR A 293 -10.48 27.53 -19.25
C THR A 293 -11.39 26.39 -19.66
N LEU A 294 -11.66 25.47 -18.74
CA LEU A 294 -12.57 24.37 -19.00
C LEU A 294 -13.97 24.91 -19.30
N THR A 295 -14.51 24.53 -20.46
CA THR A 295 -15.85 24.86 -20.93
C THR A 295 -16.53 23.61 -21.49
N ASN A 296 -17.77 23.73 -21.95
CA ASN A 296 -18.47 22.66 -22.66
C ASN A 296 -19.00 23.20 -24.01
N PRO A 297 -18.14 23.35 -25.04
CA PRO A 297 -18.58 23.87 -26.34
C PRO A 297 -19.55 22.92 -27.06
N GLU A 298 -19.48 21.62 -26.74
CA GLU A 298 -20.23 20.53 -27.35
C GLU A 298 -21.39 20.06 -26.44
N GLU A 299 -22.23 20.98 -25.93
CA GLU A 299 -23.34 20.70 -24.99
C GLU A 299 -24.35 19.65 -25.50
N ARG A 300 -24.33 19.31 -26.80
CA ARG A 300 -25.14 18.24 -27.38
C ARG A 300 -24.61 16.83 -27.07
N LEU A 301 -23.30 16.71 -26.84
CA LEU A 301 -22.61 15.43 -26.61
C LEU A 301 -22.32 15.23 -25.12
N PHE A 302 -21.94 16.31 -24.43
CA PHE A 302 -21.57 16.29 -23.03
C PHE A 302 -22.51 17.18 -22.22
N GLU A 303 -22.92 16.68 -21.06
CA GLU A 303 -23.65 17.44 -20.06
C GLU A 303 -22.69 18.41 -19.34
N ARG A 304 -21.50 17.92 -18.98
CA ARG A 304 -20.45 18.66 -18.26
C ARG A 304 -19.11 17.93 -18.29
N TRP A 305 -18.08 18.64 -17.84
CA TRP A 305 -16.71 18.14 -17.65
C TRP A 305 -16.29 18.34 -16.21
N GLU A 306 -15.64 17.33 -15.61
CA GLU A 306 -15.20 17.31 -14.21
C GLU A 306 -13.77 16.80 -14.08
N TRP A 307 -13.04 17.30 -13.08
CA TRP A 307 -11.76 16.74 -12.67
C TRP A 307 -11.98 15.66 -11.60
N HIS A 308 -11.34 14.50 -11.76
CA HIS A 308 -11.46 13.36 -10.86
C HIS A 308 -10.12 12.96 -10.26
N ASP A 309 -10.10 12.67 -8.96
CA ASP A 309 -8.95 12.05 -8.31
C ASP A 309 -8.76 10.62 -8.85
N LEU A 310 -7.52 10.19 -9.06
CA LEU A 310 -7.23 8.89 -9.68
C LEU A 310 -7.76 7.71 -8.85
N HIS A 311 -7.68 7.77 -7.52
CA HIS A 311 -8.17 6.72 -6.63
C HIS A 311 -9.69 6.60 -6.65
N ALA A 312 -10.40 7.69 -6.97
CA ALA A 312 -11.85 7.71 -7.07
C ALA A 312 -12.35 7.02 -8.35
N LEU A 313 -11.49 6.81 -9.36
CA LEU A 313 -11.85 6.21 -10.65
C LEU A 313 -12.29 4.76 -10.54
N ALA A 314 -11.99 4.05 -9.44
CA ALA A 314 -12.56 2.75 -9.18
C ALA A 314 -14.09 2.81 -8.97
N CYS A 315 -14.63 3.98 -8.61
CA CYS A 315 -16.01 4.18 -8.15
C CYS A 315 -16.85 5.19 -8.96
N VAL A 316 -16.40 5.62 -10.16
CA VAL A 316 -17.11 6.65 -10.94
C VAL A 316 -18.32 6.13 -11.74
N GLY A 317 -18.51 4.81 -11.79
CA GLY A 317 -19.63 4.17 -12.48
C GLY A 317 -19.32 3.85 -13.95
N PRO A 318 -20.29 3.97 -14.88
CA PRO A 318 -20.06 3.62 -16.29
C PRO A 318 -19.08 4.56 -16.98
N VAL A 319 -17.98 4.01 -17.49
CA VAL A 319 -16.96 4.71 -18.29
C VAL A 319 -16.96 4.11 -19.69
N PHE A 320 -16.88 4.95 -20.73
CA PHE A 320 -16.79 4.48 -22.10
C PHE A 320 -15.55 3.59 -22.29
N ALA A 321 -15.71 2.42 -22.89
CA ALA A 321 -14.67 1.37 -22.89
C ALA A 321 -13.28 1.85 -23.39
N PRO A 322 -13.15 2.58 -24.52
CA PRO A 322 -11.87 3.18 -24.92
C PRO A 322 -11.27 4.13 -23.89
N ALA A 323 -12.10 4.90 -23.19
CA ALA A 323 -11.63 5.80 -22.15
C ALA A 323 -11.11 5.02 -20.94
N ALA A 324 -11.84 4.01 -20.47
CA ALA A 324 -11.42 3.14 -19.38
C ALA A 324 -10.09 2.42 -19.69
N GLN A 325 -9.97 1.87 -20.90
CA GLN A 325 -8.74 1.21 -21.35
C GLN A 325 -7.57 2.19 -21.50
N SER A 326 -7.84 3.43 -21.92
CA SER A 326 -6.81 4.48 -22.00
C SER A 326 -6.31 4.92 -20.63
N LEU A 327 -7.21 5.06 -19.65
CA LEU A 327 -6.87 5.34 -18.26
C LEU A 327 -5.98 4.23 -17.67
N GLU A 328 -6.38 2.97 -17.84
CA GLU A 328 -5.61 1.80 -17.40
C GLU A 328 -4.25 1.69 -18.11
N ALA A 329 -4.16 2.10 -19.38
CA ALA A 329 -2.89 2.10 -20.11
C ALA A 329 -1.88 3.16 -19.61
N ILE A 330 -2.36 4.29 -19.06
CA ILE A 330 -1.53 5.33 -18.46
C ILE A 330 -1.22 5.03 -17.00
N TRP A 331 -2.22 4.63 -16.22
CA TRP A 331 -2.10 4.30 -14.81
C TRP A 331 -2.60 2.87 -14.55
N PRO A 332 -1.81 1.82 -14.83
CA PRO A 332 -2.31 0.46 -14.71
C PRO A 332 -2.70 0.14 -13.26
N GLY A 333 -3.87 -0.44 -13.02
CA GLY A 333 -4.41 -0.82 -11.72
C GLY A 333 -5.46 0.14 -11.12
N ILE A 334 -5.77 1.26 -11.77
CA ILE A 334 -6.76 2.23 -11.24
C ILE A 334 -8.21 1.80 -11.48
N ILE A 335 -8.47 0.99 -12.50
CA ILE A 335 -9.81 0.44 -12.78
C ILE A 335 -9.67 -1.09 -12.85
N PRO A 336 -10.00 -1.82 -11.77
CA PRO A 336 -9.84 -3.26 -11.73
C PRO A 336 -10.86 -3.97 -12.64
N GLY A 337 -10.48 -5.13 -13.17
CA GLY A 337 -11.41 -6.04 -13.85
C GLY A 337 -11.78 -5.68 -15.30
N LEU A 338 -11.04 -4.77 -15.94
CA LEU A 338 -11.25 -4.46 -17.35
C LEU A 338 -10.95 -5.66 -18.27
N PRO A 339 -11.67 -5.82 -19.40
CA PRO A 339 -11.36 -6.83 -20.40
C PRO A 339 -9.94 -6.65 -20.95
N ALA A 340 -9.26 -7.76 -21.26
CA ALA A 340 -7.95 -7.71 -21.89
C ALA A 340 -8.01 -7.06 -23.29
N VAL A 341 -7.04 -6.19 -23.58
CA VAL A 341 -6.85 -5.55 -24.88
C VAL A 341 -5.43 -5.77 -25.38
N HIS A 342 -5.25 -5.78 -26.70
CA HIS A 342 -3.91 -5.79 -27.27
C HIS A 342 -3.32 -4.38 -27.18
N SER A 343 -2.13 -4.26 -26.62
CA SER A 343 -1.42 -3.00 -26.48
C SER A 343 -0.13 -3.06 -27.31
N TYR A 344 0.11 -2.01 -28.09
CA TYR A 344 1.36 -1.78 -28.82
C TYR A 344 2.02 -0.53 -28.24
N PRO A 345 2.84 -0.69 -27.17
CA PRO A 345 3.51 0.43 -26.53
C PRO A 345 4.40 1.16 -27.51
N LEU A 346 4.32 2.49 -27.52
CA LEU A 346 5.18 3.34 -28.31
C LEU A 346 6.26 3.91 -27.39
N ALA A 347 7.51 3.93 -27.85
CA ALA A 347 8.65 4.46 -27.11
C ALA A 347 8.64 6.00 -27.09
N ALA A 348 7.56 6.60 -26.58
CA ALA A 348 7.46 8.02 -26.36
C ALA A 348 8.07 8.34 -24.98
N ILE A 349 9.25 8.95 -24.97
CA ILE A 349 9.78 9.62 -23.78
C ILE A 349 9.04 10.96 -23.69
N HIS A 350 8.31 11.16 -22.60
CA HIS A 350 7.71 12.44 -22.26
C HIS A 350 8.29 12.94 -20.93
N PRO A 351 8.29 14.26 -20.69
CA PRO A 351 8.70 14.78 -19.38
C PRO A 351 7.73 14.30 -18.28
N PRO A 352 8.19 14.29 -17.01
CA PRO A 352 7.30 14.12 -15.87
C PRO A 352 6.20 15.19 -15.88
N VAL A 353 5.01 14.80 -15.45
CA VAL A 353 3.85 15.71 -15.44
C VAL A 353 3.91 16.60 -14.21
N PRO A 354 3.79 17.93 -14.34
CA PRO A 354 3.92 18.85 -13.20
C PRO A 354 2.69 18.81 -12.27
N GLY A 355 2.88 19.29 -11.04
CA GLY A 355 1.79 19.61 -10.11
C GLY A 355 1.41 18.49 -9.12
N GLU A 356 1.12 18.87 -7.89
CA GLU A 356 0.67 17.95 -6.83
C GLU A 356 -0.42 18.63 -5.99
N PRO A 357 -1.41 17.89 -5.45
CA PRO A 357 -2.34 18.43 -4.48
C PRO A 357 -1.58 19.01 -3.27
N ALA A 358 -2.03 20.15 -2.74
CA ALA A 358 -1.46 20.72 -1.52
C ALA A 358 -1.52 19.73 -0.33
N GLU A 359 -2.60 18.95 -0.23
CA GLU A 359 -2.73 17.88 0.76
C GLU A 359 -1.66 16.79 0.58
N ALA A 360 -1.33 16.41 -0.66
CA ALA A 360 -0.30 15.40 -0.93
C ALA A 360 1.09 15.89 -0.48
N VAL A 361 1.42 17.15 -0.73
CA VAL A 361 2.68 17.75 -0.27
C VAL A 361 2.74 17.78 1.25
N ARG A 362 1.67 18.21 1.92
CA ARG A 362 1.59 18.25 3.39
C ARG A 362 1.71 16.85 4.00
N LEU A 363 1.01 15.85 3.45
CA LEU A 363 1.09 14.47 3.93
C LEU A 363 2.47 13.86 3.69
N ARG A 364 3.14 14.19 2.57
CA ARG A 364 4.54 13.79 2.33
C ARG A 364 5.48 14.34 3.40
N GLU A 365 5.37 15.62 3.73
CA GLU A 365 6.18 16.23 4.79
C GLU A 365 5.91 15.59 6.15
N GLN A 366 4.64 15.32 6.49
CA GLN A 366 4.28 14.65 7.75
C GLN A 366 4.84 13.21 7.83
N MET A 367 4.72 12.44 6.75
CA MET A 367 5.31 11.11 6.63
C MET A 367 6.83 11.17 6.80
N ALA A 368 7.50 12.10 6.10
CA ALA A 368 8.94 12.29 6.21
C ALA A 368 9.35 12.66 7.65
N ASP A 369 8.66 13.60 8.28
CA ASP A 369 8.92 14.02 9.66
C ASP A 369 8.73 12.86 10.66
N ALA A 370 7.70 12.02 10.49
CA ALA A 370 7.48 10.84 11.31
C ALA A 370 8.62 9.82 11.15
N VAL A 371 9.02 9.51 9.92
CA VAL A 371 10.13 8.61 9.61
C VAL A 371 11.46 9.13 10.19
N ILE A 372 11.71 10.43 10.09
CA ILE A 372 12.91 11.09 10.61
C ILE A 372 12.92 11.08 12.14
N ALA A 373 11.80 11.44 12.78
CA ALA A 373 11.67 11.42 14.23
C ALA A 373 11.82 10.01 14.80
N GLY A 374 11.44 8.98 14.04
CA GLY A 374 11.67 7.57 14.37
C GLY A 374 13.14 7.12 14.27
N GLY A 375 14.04 7.97 13.73
CA GLY A 375 15.47 7.66 13.59
C GLY A 375 15.83 6.79 12.38
N TRP A 376 14.89 6.58 11.45
CA TRP A 376 15.05 5.70 10.31
C TRP A 376 15.76 6.35 9.11
N ALA A 377 15.87 7.68 9.10
CA ALA A 377 16.52 8.47 8.04
C ALA A 377 17.54 9.49 8.61
N PRO A 378 18.66 9.05 9.19
CA PRO A 378 19.66 9.94 9.80
C PRO A 378 20.40 10.85 8.80
N SER A 379 20.47 10.51 7.51
CA SER A 379 21.21 11.30 6.51
C SER A 379 20.33 12.33 5.80
N GLU A 380 20.88 13.53 5.57
CA GLU A 380 20.16 14.60 4.84
C GLU A 380 19.71 14.16 3.44
N ALA A 381 20.49 13.31 2.76
CA ALA A 381 20.16 12.85 1.42
C ALA A 381 18.89 11.99 1.39
N VAL A 382 18.70 11.10 2.37
CA VAL A 382 17.48 10.28 2.48
C VAL A 382 16.29 11.12 2.92
N GLN A 383 16.50 12.07 3.84
CA GLN A 383 15.47 13.01 4.26
C GLN A 383 14.93 13.84 3.09
N GLU A 384 15.82 14.37 2.25
CA GLU A 384 15.44 15.15 1.07
C GLU A 384 14.71 14.28 0.04
N ALA A 385 15.13 13.03 -0.16
CA ALA A 385 14.44 12.10 -1.04
C ALA A 385 13.00 11.85 -0.57
N LEU A 386 12.78 11.62 0.73
CA LEU A 386 11.44 11.43 1.30
C LEU A 386 10.54 12.66 1.14
N ARG A 387 11.11 13.86 1.23
CA ARG A 387 10.38 15.14 1.04
C ARG A 387 10.13 15.50 -0.42
N THR A 388 10.82 14.85 -1.35
CA THR A 388 10.74 15.19 -2.78
C THR A 388 9.94 14.18 -3.59
N VAL A 389 10.14 12.87 -3.39
CA VAL A 389 9.48 11.86 -4.26
C VAL A 389 7.98 11.79 -3.97
N PRO A 390 7.10 11.96 -4.96
CA PRO A 390 5.65 11.91 -4.76
C PRO A 390 5.15 10.46 -4.64
N ARG A 391 5.22 9.89 -3.43
CA ARG A 391 4.83 8.49 -3.12
C ARG A 391 3.46 8.10 -3.69
N HIS A 392 2.45 8.98 -3.59
CA HIS A 392 1.11 8.75 -4.12
C HIS A 392 1.05 8.47 -5.63
N ARG A 393 2.00 8.97 -6.43
CA ARG A 393 2.03 8.69 -7.89
C ARG A 393 2.47 7.27 -8.23
N PHE A 394 3.04 6.55 -7.26
CA PHE A 394 3.40 5.13 -7.40
C PHE A 394 2.31 4.19 -6.85
N ALA A 395 1.24 4.75 -6.28
CA ALA A 395 0.03 4.05 -5.83
C ALA A 395 -1.23 4.88 -6.14
N PRO A 396 -1.48 5.24 -7.42
CA PRO A 396 -2.57 6.15 -7.80
C PRO A 396 -3.97 5.63 -7.48
N GLU A 397 -4.12 4.31 -7.29
CA GLU A 397 -5.37 3.67 -6.87
C GLU A 397 -5.71 3.87 -5.38
N MET A 398 -4.79 4.45 -4.59
CA MET A 398 -4.95 4.63 -3.15
C MET A 398 -5.24 6.09 -2.81
N SER A 399 -6.05 6.32 -1.77
CA SER A 399 -6.22 7.67 -1.21
C SER A 399 -4.89 8.23 -0.72
N LEU A 400 -4.75 9.56 -0.71
CA LEU A 400 -3.52 10.23 -0.30
C LEU A 400 -3.11 9.85 1.13
N ARG A 401 -4.08 9.68 2.04
CA ARG A 401 -3.80 9.26 3.44
C ARG A 401 -3.16 7.89 3.51
N THR A 402 -3.68 6.92 2.75
CA THR A 402 -3.12 5.56 2.69
C THR A 402 -1.75 5.57 2.01
N ALA A 403 -1.58 6.35 0.95
CA ALA A 403 -0.31 6.42 0.22
C ALA A 403 0.83 7.00 1.07
N TYR A 404 0.53 7.94 1.97
CA TYR A 404 1.51 8.61 2.84
C TYR A 404 1.49 8.14 4.29
N ASP A 405 0.84 7.02 4.58
CA ASP A 405 1.00 6.35 5.87
C ASP A 405 2.47 5.91 6.04
N ASP A 406 3.05 6.20 7.20
CA ASP A 406 4.48 6.00 7.46
C ASP A 406 4.83 4.53 7.77
N ASP A 407 3.89 3.75 8.30
CA ASP A 407 4.10 2.37 8.76
C ASP A 407 3.37 1.31 7.90
N LEU A 408 2.38 1.72 7.11
CA LEU A 408 1.62 0.81 6.27
C LEU A 408 2.39 0.41 4.99
N ALA A 409 2.47 -0.89 4.75
CA ALA A 409 2.78 -1.42 3.43
C ALA A 409 1.52 -1.41 2.55
N VAL A 410 1.54 -0.60 1.50
CA VAL A 410 0.41 -0.39 0.60
C VAL A 410 0.35 -1.53 -0.41
N VAL A 411 -0.57 -2.48 -0.24
CA VAL A 411 -0.73 -3.64 -1.12
C VAL A 411 -1.31 -3.22 -2.47
N THR A 412 -0.56 -3.42 -3.54
CA THR A 412 -0.93 -3.06 -4.92
C THR A 412 -1.47 -4.24 -5.71
N ARG A 413 -1.16 -5.49 -5.30
CA ARG A 413 -1.67 -6.69 -5.97
C ARG A 413 -1.88 -7.85 -5.00
N ARG A 414 -2.94 -8.60 -5.25
CA ARG A 414 -3.27 -9.87 -4.56
C ARG A 414 -3.42 -11.01 -5.57
N ASP A 415 -3.19 -12.22 -5.10
CA ASP A 415 -3.51 -13.44 -5.86
C ASP A 415 -4.98 -13.85 -5.69
N GLU A 416 -5.38 -14.94 -6.37
CA GLU A 416 -6.75 -15.49 -6.31
C GLU A 416 -7.19 -15.92 -4.89
N MET A 417 -6.24 -16.17 -3.99
CA MET A 417 -6.50 -16.51 -2.59
C MET A 417 -6.51 -15.28 -1.66
N GLY A 418 -6.38 -14.08 -2.21
CA GLY A 418 -6.36 -12.81 -1.47
C GLY A 418 -5.01 -12.49 -0.80
N ARG A 419 -3.96 -13.28 -1.04
CA ARG A 419 -2.63 -13.04 -0.46
C ARG A 419 -1.95 -11.89 -1.19
N ALA A 420 -1.28 -11.00 -0.45
CA ALA A 420 -0.52 -9.92 -1.03
C ALA A 420 0.71 -10.47 -1.78
N ILE A 421 0.83 -10.11 -3.06
CA ILE A 421 1.94 -10.53 -3.92
C ILE A 421 2.77 -9.35 -4.43
N SER A 422 2.28 -8.12 -4.26
CA SER A 422 3.01 -6.88 -4.52
C SER A 422 2.53 -5.78 -3.58
N SER A 423 3.45 -4.92 -3.14
CA SER A 423 3.16 -3.75 -2.32
C SER A 423 4.21 -2.66 -2.51
N VAL A 424 3.85 -1.42 -2.20
CA VAL A 424 4.80 -0.36 -1.87
C VAL A 424 5.10 -0.47 -0.37
N SER A 425 6.35 -0.80 -0.03
CA SER A 425 6.78 -1.01 1.37
C SER A 425 6.58 0.24 2.24
N ALA A 426 6.45 0.05 3.56
CA ALA A 426 6.38 1.13 4.54
C ALA A 426 7.54 2.13 4.37
N ALA A 427 7.26 3.42 4.56
CA ALA A 427 8.21 4.48 4.28
C ALA A 427 9.46 4.41 5.19
N TRP A 428 9.26 4.07 6.47
CA TRP A 428 10.38 3.91 7.41
C TRP A 428 11.35 2.80 7.00
N LEU A 429 10.82 1.68 6.48
CA LEU A 429 11.62 0.52 6.11
C LEU A 429 12.43 0.78 4.83
N GLN A 430 11.84 1.51 3.87
CA GLN A 430 12.56 1.96 2.68
C GLN A 430 13.71 2.92 3.05
N ALA A 431 13.45 3.88 3.93
CA ALA A 431 14.49 4.78 4.44
C ALA A 431 15.61 3.99 5.13
N ASP A 432 15.27 3.06 6.04
CA ASP A 432 16.23 2.23 6.78
C ASP A 432 17.12 1.40 5.85
N MET A 433 16.52 0.79 4.82
CA MET A 433 17.24 0.00 3.83
C MET A 433 18.14 0.86 2.94
N ILE A 434 17.68 2.04 2.52
CA ILE A 434 18.49 2.98 1.71
C ILE A 434 19.70 3.50 2.50
N GLU A 435 19.51 3.86 3.77
CA GLU A 435 20.60 4.23 4.68
C GLU A 435 21.63 3.09 4.82
N SER A 436 21.12 1.87 4.89
CA SER A 436 21.94 0.66 5.01
C SER A 436 22.74 0.31 3.75
N LEU A 437 22.41 0.90 2.59
CA LEU A 437 23.19 0.81 1.36
C LEU A 437 24.43 1.73 1.38
N ARG A 438 24.48 2.72 2.28
CA ARG A 438 25.60 3.69 2.41
C ARG A 438 25.96 4.35 1.07
N LEU A 439 24.93 4.80 0.36
CA LEU A 439 25.06 5.36 -0.97
C LEU A 439 25.90 6.65 -0.98
N VAL A 440 26.62 6.84 -2.06
CA VAL A 440 27.35 8.08 -2.36
C VAL A 440 26.82 8.69 -3.66
N PRO A 441 26.94 10.02 -3.85
CA PRO A 441 26.57 10.64 -5.11
C PRO A 441 27.28 10.00 -6.31
N GLY A 442 26.54 9.71 -7.37
CA GLY A 442 27.04 9.03 -8.57
C GLY A 442 26.96 7.50 -8.55
N ALA A 443 26.53 6.90 -7.44
CA ALA A 443 26.42 5.45 -7.32
C ALA A 443 25.41 4.84 -8.31
N ARG A 444 25.73 3.64 -8.78
CA ARG A 444 24.89 2.81 -9.66
C ARG A 444 24.32 1.67 -8.82
N VAL A 445 23.00 1.63 -8.71
CA VAL A 445 22.32 0.73 -7.77
C VAL A 445 21.47 -0.28 -8.52
N TYR A 446 21.51 -1.53 -8.05
CA TYR A 446 20.60 -2.58 -8.50
C TYR A 446 19.47 -2.77 -7.48
N GLU A 447 18.23 -2.87 -7.96
CA GLU A 447 17.07 -3.26 -7.17
C GLU A 447 16.46 -4.55 -7.76
N ALA A 448 16.17 -5.52 -6.89
CA ALA A 448 15.33 -6.67 -7.22
C ALA A 448 13.98 -6.55 -6.50
N GLY A 449 12.90 -6.54 -7.28
CA GLY A 449 11.54 -6.22 -6.84
C GLY A 449 11.20 -4.77 -7.20
N SER A 450 10.33 -4.58 -8.19
CA SER A 450 10.11 -3.28 -8.82
C SER A 450 8.83 -2.63 -8.31
N GLY A 451 8.93 -1.56 -7.53
CA GLY A 451 7.76 -0.73 -7.15
C GLY A 451 7.79 0.68 -7.74
N GLY A 452 8.89 1.05 -8.39
CA GLY A 452 9.18 2.42 -8.85
C GLY A 452 9.55 3.39 -7.74
N TYR A 453 8.78 3.45 -6.65
CA TYR A 453 8.97 4.44 -5.58
C TYR A 453 10.34 4.31 -4.89
N ASN A 454 10.73 3.10 -4.48
CA ASN A 454 12.02 2.87 -3.81
C ASN A 454 13.21 3.15 -4.75
N ALA A 455 13.13 2.70 -6.00
CA ALA A 455 14.10 3.04 -7.04
C ALA A 455 14.22 4.55 -7.24
N GLU A 456 13.12 5.30 -7.19
CA GLU A 456 13.14 6.76 -7.35
C GLU A 456 13.72 7.46 -6.11
N LEU A 457 13.44 6.99 -4.89
CA LEU A 457 14.10 7.47 -3.68
C LEU A 457 15.62 7.28 -3.79
N ILE A 458 16.07 6.08 -4.19
CA ILE A 458 17.48 5.79 -4.42
C ILE A 458 18.05 6.71 -5.50
N ALA A 459 17.34 6.92 -6.60
CA ALA A 459 17.75 7.79 -7.70
C ALA A 459 17.90 9.27 -7.27
N HIS A 460 17.16 9.73 -6.26
CA HIS A 460 17.39 11.02 -5.64
C HIS A 460 18.62 11.03 -4.74
N VAL A 461 18.80 10.02 -3.89
CA VAL A 461 19.95 9.92 -2.97
C VAL A 461 21.29 9.87 -3.72
N VAL A 462 21.37 9.11 -4.83
CA VAL A 462 22.60 9.04 -5.65
C VAL A 462 22.81 10.28 -6.52
N GLY A 463 21.81 11.15 -6.63
CA GLY A 463 21.89 12.40 -7.38
C GLY A 463 22.01 12.24 -8.90
N PRO A 464 22.28 13.33 -9.64
CA PRO A 464 22.15 13.39 -11.09
C PRO A 464 23.15 12.54 -11.88
N ALA A 465 24.27 12.15 -11.27
CA ALA A 465 25.29 11.30 -11.88
C ALA A 465 25.07 9.79 -11.63
N GLY A 466 24.16 9.44 -10.72
CA GLY A 466 23.84 8.05 -10.40
C GLY A 466 22.66 7.52 -11.21
N SER A 467 22.39 6.23 -11.07
CA SER A 467 21.31 5.56 -11.79
C SER A 467 20.87 4.30 -11.06
N VAL A 468 19.62 3.89 -11.27
CA VAL A 468 19.06 2.67 -10.68
C VAL A 468 18.59 1.72 -11.78
N VAL A 469 18.95 0.45 -11.67
CA VAL A 469 18.40 -0.64 -12.48
C VAL A 469 17.51 -1.48 -11.59
N THR A 470 16.21 -1.54 -11.88
CA THR A 470 15.24 -2.30 -11.09
C THR A 470 14.60 -3.39 -11.94
N GLY A 471 14.37 -4.57 -11.35
CA GLY A 471 13.83 -5.73 -12.06
C GLY A 471 12.72 -6.44 -11.30
N ASP A 472 11.72 -6.92 -12.04
CA ASP A 472 10.67 -7.78 -11.49
C ASP A 472 10.27 -8.89 -12.47
N ILE A 473 9.83 -10.02 -11.92
CA ILE A 473 9.40 -11.18 -12.71
C ILE A 473 8.02 -10.94 -13.33
N ASP A 474 7.20 -10.13 -12.68
CA ASP A 474 5.81 -9.89 -13.05
C ASP A 474 5.72 -8.77 -14.11
N PRO A 475 5.29 -9.07 -15.35
CA PRO A 475 5.18 -8.07 -16.41
C PRO A 475 4.26 -6.90 -16.05
N PHE A 476 3.23 -7.13 -15.22
CA PHE A 476 2.32 -6.06 -14.79
C PHE A 476 3.03 -5.06 -13.87
N VAL A 477 3.84 -5.57 -12.94
CA VAL A 477 4.60 -4.76 -11.99
C VAL A 477 5.66 -3.91 -12.71
N VAL A 478 6.36 -4.51 -13.69
CA VAL A 478 7.31 -3.78 -14.55
C VAL A 478 6.60 -2.73 -15.38
N HIS A 479 5.45 -3.06 -15.97
CA HIS A 479 4.68 -2.11 -16.76
C HIS A 479 4.21 -0.91 -15.92
N ARG A 480 3.66 -1.16 -14.72
CA ARG A 480 3.33 -0.11 -13.75
C ARG A 480 4.52 0.76 -13.43
N THR A 481 5.67 0.14 -13.10
CA THR A 481 6.88 0.89 -12.78
C THR A 481 7.30 1.79 -13.94
N GLN A 482 7.33 1.28 -15.17
CA GLN A 482 7.68 2.05 -16.36
C GLN A 482 6.75 3.26 -16.58
N ARG A 483 5.44 3.09 -16.33
CA ARG A 483 4.47 4.18 -16.42
C ARG A 483 4.68 5.24 -15.34
N PHE A 484 4.85 4.82 -14.09
CA PHE A 484 4.96 5.77 -12.98
C PHE A 484 6.29 6.51 -12.96
N ILE A 485 7.41 5.88 -13.33
CA ILE A 485 8.70 6.60 -13.47
C ILE A 485 8.69 7.57 -14.66
N ALA A 486 7.88 7.31 -15.70
CA ALA A 486 7.69 8.27 -16.79
C ALA A 486 6.85 9.48 -16.35
N GLU A 487 5.80 9.26 -15.54
CA GLU A 487 4.92 10.32 -15.03
C GLU A 487 5.55 11.15 -13.90
N ALA A 488 6.34 10.52 -13.03
CA ALA A 488 6.78 11.09 -11.74
C ALA A 488 8.28 10.99 -11.47
N GLY A 489 9.01 10.18 -12.23
CA GLY A 489 10.40 9.83 -11.94
C GLY A 489 11.40 10.83 -12.50
N SER A 490 12.64 10.70 -12.05
CA SER A 490 13.75 11.58 -12.45
C SER A 490 14.39 11.24 -13.79
N GLY A 491 13.92 10.20 -14.47
CA GLY A 491 14.52 9.66 -15.69
C GLY A 491 15.81 8.88 -15.45
N ARG A 492 16.18 8.59 -14.19
CA ARG A 492 17.41 7.86 -13.81
C ARG A 492 17.18 6.39 -13.43
N VAL A 493 15.93 5.93 -13.50
CA VAL A 493 15.53 4.55 -13.21
C VAL A 493 15.30 3.79 -14.51
N THR A 494 15.89 2.62 -14.64
CA THR A 494 15.65 1.69 -15.76
C THR A 494 15.01 0.42 -15.20
N ALA A 495 13.77 0.14 -15.59
CA ALA A 495 13.05 -1.07 -15.21
C ALA A 495 13.19 -2.17 -16.29
N PHE A 496 13.41 -3.41 -15.88
CA PHE A 496 13.42 -4.57 -16.77
C PHE A 496 12.53 -5.70 -16.26
N GLN A 497 12.03 -6.53 -17.17
CA GLN A 497 11.31 -7.76 -16.83
C GLN A 497 12.25 -8.95 -16.82
N GLY A 498 12.24 -9.71 -15.72
CA GLY A 498 13.00 -10.93 -15.57
C GLY A 498 13.01 -11.40 -14.11
N ASP A 499 13.35 -12.67 -13.89
CA ASP A 499 13.57 -13.17 -12.54
C ASP A 499 14.82 -12.50 -11.94
N ALA A 500 14.58 -11.52 -11.07
CA ALA A 500 15.60 -10.68 -10.46
C ALA A 500 16.54 -11.49 -9.53
N ALA A 501 16.21 -12.75 -9.20
CA ALA A 501 17.14 -13.63 -8.53
C ALA A 501 18.38 -13.96 -9.37
N PHE A 502 18.36 -13.75 -10.70
CA PHE A 502 19.53 -13.89 -11.58
C PHE A 502 20.31 -12.58 -11.80
N GLY A 503 19.98 -11.53 -11.06
CA GLY A 503 20.60 -10.21 -11.20
C GLY A 503 20.10 -9.45 -12.44
N ALA A 504 20.77 -8.34 -12.76
CA ALA A 504 20.46 -7.54 -13.93
C ALA A 504 20.99 -8.20 -15.23
N PRO A 505 20.32 -7.97 -16.38
CA PRO A 505 20.86 -8.31 -17.70
C PRO A 505 22.27 -7.76 -17.90
N ALA A 506 23.16 -8.54 -18.52
CA ALA A 506 24.58 -8.21 -18.65
C ALA A 506 24.86 -6.85 -19.31
N ASN A 507 23.98 -6.40 -20.21
CA ASN A 507 24.10 -5.09 -20.87
C ASN A 507 23.71 -3.90 -19.96
N LEU A 508 23.06 -4.15 -18.82
CA LEU A 508 22.70 -3.16 -17.81
C LEU A 508 23.68 -3.17 -16.62
N VAL A 509 24.52 -4.19 -16.49
CA VAL A 509 25.52 -4.28 -15.41
C VAL A 509 26.68 -3.31 -15.70
N PRO A 510 26.99 -2.38 -14.78
CA PRO A 510 28.11 -1.47 -14.94
C PRO A 510 29.44 -2.20 -14.98
N ARG A 511 30.43 -1.62 -15.66
CA ARG A 511 31.81 -2.11 -15.57
C ARG A 511 32.30 -2.02 -14.13
N GLY A 512 32.65 -3.17 -13.55
CA GLY A 512 33.08 -3.28 -12.15
C GLY A 512 31.96 -3.65 -11.17
N GLY A 513 30.73 -3.80 -11.63
CA GLY A 513 29.56 -4.10 -10.81
C GLY A 513 28.79 -2.87 -10.35
N PHE A 514 27.67 -3.10 -9.67
CA PHE A 514 26.86 -2.07 -9.01
C PHE A 514 27.51 -1.65 -7.69
N ASP A 515 27.46 -0.37 -7.33
CA ASP A 515 28.03 0.12 -6.08
C ASP A 515 27.22 -0.37 -4.86
N ALA A 516 25.92 -0.61 -5.06
CA ALA A 516 25.04 -1.22 -4.08
C ALA A 516 23.91 -2.01 -4.74
N SER A 517 23.35 -2.97 -4.00
CA SER A 517 22.21 -3.79 -4.42
C SER A 517 21.18 -3.86 -3.29
N VAL A 518 19.90 -3.76 -3.62
CA VAL A 518 18.79 -3.89 -2.67
C VAL A 518 17.77 -4.89 -3.19
N ILE A 519 17.28 -5.77 -2.32
CA ILE A 519 16.23 -6.74 -2.64
C ILE A 519 15.00 -6.36 -1.82
N THR A 520 13.84 -6.22 -2.45
CA THR A 520 12.62 -5.67 -1.82
C THR A 520 11.51 -6.70 -1.69
N TYR A 521 11.88 -7.97 -1.59
CA TYR A 521 11.02 -9.10 -1.27
C TYR A 521 11.73 -10.07 -0.32
N ASN A 522 10.98 -10.90 0.40
CA ASN A 522 11.53 -11.89 1.32
C ASN A 522 12.25 -12.99 0.53
N VAL A 523 13.52 -13.21 0.84
CA VAL A 523 14.34 -14.25 0.20
C VAL A 523 14.77 -15.29 1.20
N TRP A 524 14.74 -16.54 0.78
CA TRP A 524 15.23 -17.63 1.60
C TRP A 524 16.73 -17.86 1.46
N ASP A 525 17.29 -17.65 0.27
CA ASP A 525 18.71 -17.88 -0.03
C ASP A 525 19.31 -16.64 -0.72
N ILE A 526 20.63 -16.51 -0.71
CA ILE A 526 21.35 -15.37 -1.30
C ILE A 526 21.92 -15.79 -2.65
N SER A 527 21.37 -15.22 -3.72
CA SER A 527 21.82 -15.52 -5.08
C SER A 527 23.28 -15.15 -5.31
N ALA A 528 24.00 -16.05 -6.01
CA ALA A 528 25.35 -15.79 -6.48
C ALA A 528 25.43 -14.55 -7.39
N ALA A 529 24.40 -14.31 -8.20
CA ALA A 529 24.35 -13.19 -9.13
C ALA A 529 24.43 -11.83 -8.42
N TRP A 530 23.73 -11.67 -7.28
CA TRP A 530 23.77 -10.42 -6.51
C TRP A 530 25.16 -10.14 -5.94
N ARG A 531 25.87 -11.18 -5.48
CA ARG A 531 27.27 -11.06 -5.04
C ARG A 531 28.21 -10.75 -6.20
N GLU A 532 28.07 -11.45 -7.30
CA GLU A 532 28.96 -11.36 -8.46
C GLU A 532 28.82 -10.02 -9.21
N GLN A 533 27.60 -9.47 -9.27
CA GLN A 533 27.31 -8.18 -9.89
C GLN A 533 27.54 -6.99 -8.96
N LEU A 534 27.79 -7.20 -7.66
CA LEU A 534 28.08 -6.12 -6.70
C LEU A 534 29.56 -5.75 -6.73
N ALA A 535 29.90 -4.47 -6.72
CA ALA A 535 31.30 -4.02 -6.69
C ALA A 535 32.01 -4.43 -5.39
N GLU A 536 33.34 -4.55 -5.44
CA GLU A 536 34.16 -4.78 -4.24
C GLU A 536 33.95 -3.65 -3.22
N GLY A 537 33.71 -4.00 -1.96
CA GLY A 537 33.36 -3.04 -0.91
C GLY A 537 31.93 -2.51 -0.96
N GLY A 538 31.17 -2.85 -2.00
CA GLY A 538 29.76 -2.48 -2.18
C GLY A 538 28.83 -3.13 -1.15
N HIS A 539 27.61 -2.59 -1.06
CA HIS A 539 26.63 -2.97 -0.06
C HIS A 539 25.44 -3.72 -0.66
N LEU A 540 25.04 -4.83 -0.02
CA LEU A 540 23.82 -5.58 -0.36
C LEU A 540 22.86 -5.51 0.83
N VAL A 541 21.63 -5.05 0.60
CA VAL A 541 20.58 -5.07 1.63
C VAL A 541 19.44 -5.96 1.16
N LEU A 542 19.08 -6.97 1.94
CA LEU A 542 17.98 -7.88 1.59
C LEU A 542 17.23 -8.40 2.82
N PRO A 543 15.92 -8.66 2.72
CA PRO A 543 15.15 -9.39 3.72
C PRO A 543 15.47 -10.90 3.62
N LEU A 544 16.27 -11.41 4.54
CA LEU A 544 16.67 -12.82 4.60
C LEU A 544 15.81 -13.58 5.61
N GLU A 545 15.25 -14.70 5.15
CA GLU A 545 14.60 -15.69 6.01
C GLU A 545 15.64 -16.67 6.57
N VAL A 546 15.77 -16.69 7.89
CA VAL A 546 16.59 -17.64 8.65
C VAL A 546 15.66 -18.39 9.58
N HIS A 547 15.45 -19.68 9.31
CA HIS A 547 14.52 -20.57 10.00
C HIS A 547 13.09 -19.98 10.13
N GLY A 548 12.60 -19.30 9.10
CA GLY A 548 11.27 -18.69 9.06
C GLY A 548 11.17 -17.33 9.76
N TYR A 549 12.29 -16.81 10.28
CA TYR A 549 12.39 -15.45 10.81
C TYR A 549 13.05 -14.54 9.78
N THR A 550 12.34 -13.49 9.37
CA THR A 550 12.85 -12.51 8.41
C THR A 550 13.57 -11.36 9.11
N ARG A 551 14.75 -11.01 8.63
CA ARG A 551 15.43 -9.73 8.94
C ARG A 551 15.90 -9.09 7.64
N ALA A 552 15.76 -7.77 7.52
CA ALA A 552 16.51 -7.02 6.53
C ALA A 552 17.96 -6.94 7.03
N ILE A 553 18.88 -7.55 6.28
CA ILE A 553 20.29 -7.62 6.64
C ILE A 553 21.10 -6.81 5.62
N SER A 554 21.93 -5.90 6.12
CA SER A 554 22.93 -5.20 5.32
C SER A 554 24.23 -6.00 5.32
N PHE A 555 24.78 -6.24 4.15
CA PHE A 555 26.06 -6.88 3.94
C PHE A 555 27.03 -5.94 3.24
N GLN A 556 28.32 -6.11 3.51
CA GLN A 556 29.39 -5.54 2.70
C GLN A 556 30.19 -6.65 2.01
N ARG A 557 30.45 -6.50 0.71
CA ARG A 557 31.29 -7.43 -0.05
C ARG A 557 32.77 -7.25 0.27
N ARG A 558 33.46 -8.36 0.54
CA ARG A 558 34.92 -8.45 0.65
C ARG A 558 35.40 -9.70 -0.08
N GLY A 559 35.91 -9.55 -1.31
CA GLY A 559 36.19 -10.68 -2.19
C GLY A 559 34.91 -11.47 -2.49
N ASP A 560 34.91 -12.76 -2.16
CA ASP A 560 33.74 -13.65 -2.37
C ASP A 560 32.84 -13.79 -1.14
N VAL A 561 33.13 -13.07 -0.05
CA VAL A 561 32.39 -13.17 1.21
C VAL A 561 31.57 -11.90 1.45
N LEU A 562 30.32 -12.10 1.87
CA LEU A 562 29.44 -11.02 2.33
C LEU A 562 29.47 -10.99 3.85
N HIS A 563 29.76 -9.82 4.43
CA HIS A 563 29.81 -9.65 5.89
C HIS A 563 28.65 -8.78 6.36
N ALA A 564 27.83 -9.31 7.27
CA ALA A 564 26.71 -8.59 7.83
C ALA A 564 27.15 -7.35 8.63
N ARG A 565 26.32 -6.32 8.61
CA ARG A 565 26.56 -5.00 9.22
C ARG A 565 25.44 -4.56 10.14
N LYS A 566 24.21 -4.89 9.78
CA LYS A 566 23.00 -4.45 10.48
C LYS A 566 21.89 -5.45 10.21
N PHE A 567 21.06 -5.67 11.22
CA PHE A 567 19.83 -6.45 11.16
C PHE A 567 18.67 -5.50 11.52
N THR A 568 17.60 -5.55 10.74
CA THR A 568 16.36 -4.81 10.99
C THR A 568 15.21 -5.80 10.95
N TYR A 569 14.35 -5.79 11.98
CA TYR A 569 13.13 -6.61 11.99
C TYR A 569 12.15 -6.11 10.93
N CYS A 570 11.65 -6.99 10.05
CA CYS A 570 10.74 -6.58 8.98
C CYS A 570 9.90 -7.75 8.45
N GLY A 571 8.88 -7.44 7.65
CA GLY A 571 8.12 -8.39 6.85
C GLY A 571 8.04 -7.93 5.39
N PHE A 572 8.07 -8.89 4.46
CA PHE A 572 7.97 -8.64 3.01
C PHE A 572 7.11 -9.70 2.34
N VAL A 573 6.59 -9.38 1.15
CA VAL A 573 6.00 -10.40 0.25
C VAL A 573 7.04 -11.44 -0.12
N ARG A 574 6.61 -12.70 -0.34
CA ARG A 574 7.52 -13.80 -0.69
C ARG A 574 7.98 -13.70 -2.15
N ASP A 575 9.14 -14.27 -2.42
CA ASP A 575 9.61 -14.50 -3.78
C ASP A 575 8.70 -15.46 -4.56
N GLN A 576 8.62 -15.25 -5.87
CA GLN A 576 7.79 -16.03 -6.80
C GLN A 576 8.62 -16.69 -7.91
N GLY A 577 9.93 -16.40 -7.95
CA GLY A 577 10.85 -16.86 -8.99
C GLY A 577 11.34 -18.29 -8.77
N GLN A 578 12.33 -18.68 -9.57
CA GLN A 578 12.86 -20.06 -9.57
C GLN A 578 13.56 -20.45 -8.26
N HIS A 579 13.98 -19.47 -7.48
CA HIS A 579 14.56 -19.68 -6.15
C HIS A 579 13.51 -19.65 -5.03
N GLY A 580 12.24 -19.37 -5.36
CA GLY A 580 11.12 -19.49 -4.44
C GLY A 580 10.88 -20.95 -4.07
N ARG A 581 10.57 -21.19 -2.81
CA ARG A 581 10.35 -22.55 -2.28
C ARG A 581 9.09 -22.64 -1.43
N THR A 582 8.55 -23.84 -1.35
CA THR A 582 7.57 -24.20 -0.34
C THR A 582 8.27 -24.72 0.90
N VAL A 583 7.77 -24.32 2.06
CA VAL A 583 8.27 -24.81 3.35
C VAL A 583 7.80 -26.26 3.52
N PRO A 584 8.70 -27.21 3.83
CA PRO A 584 8.28 -28.54 4.24
C PRO A 584 7.46 -28.48 5.53
N VAL A 585 6.24 -29.02 5.49
CA VAL A 585 5.30 -29.03 6.61
C VAL A 585 4.92 -30.47 6.95
N VAL A 586 4.96 -30.80 8.24
CA VAL A 586 4.37 -32.05 8.78
C VAL A 586 3.16 -31.69 9.62
N GLY A 587 1.98 -32.16 9.19
CA GLY A 587 0.75 -32.00 9.96
C GLY A 587 0.69 -32.99 11.12
N LEU A 588 0.20 -32.54 12.27
CA LEU A 588 -0.04 -33.37 13.46
C LEU A 588 -1.47 -33.13 13.93
N LEU A 589 -2.05 -34.14 14.60
CA LEU A 589 -3.37 -34.06 15.24
C LEU A 589 -4.44 -33.58 14.26
N ASP A 590 -4.60 -34.28 13.14
CA ASP A 590 -5.57 -33.97 12.08
C ASP A 590 -5.48 -32.53 11.54
N GLY A 591 -4.30 -31.91 11.62
CA GLY A 591 -4.03 -30.56 11.11
C GLY A 591 -4.21 -29.44 12.12
N GLU A 592 -4.52 -29.75 13.39
CA GLU A 592 -4.53 -28.76 14.48
C GLU A 592 -3.15 -28.12 14.69
N LEU A 593 -2.08 -28.87 14.43
CA LEU A 593 -0.70 -28.44 14.56
C LEU A 593 0.09 -28.71 13.26
N GLN A 594 1.09 -27.87 13.02
CA GLN A 594 2.02 -28.01 11.90
C GLN A 594 3.46 -27.81 12.39
N LEU A 595 4.32 -28.79 12.14
CA LEU A 595 5.76 -28.62 12.21
C LEU A 595 6.26 -28.04 10.90
N ARG A 596 7.01 -26.95 10.97
CA ARG A 596 7.61 -26.27 9.82
C ARG A 596 9.12 -26.38 9.90
N PHE A 597 9.70 -26.99 8.88
CA PHE A 597 11.14 -27.13 8.73
C PHE A 597 11.63 -26.10 7.73
N GLU A 598 11.81 -24.88 8.24
CA GLU A 598 12.14 -23.72 7.43
C GLU A 598 13.56 -23.81 6.87
N ASP A 599 14.47 -24.63 7.39
CA ASP A 599 15.75 -24.90 6.74
C ASP A 599 16.08 -26.39 6.93
N GLY A 600 16.62 -27.04 5.90
CA GLY A 600 16.95 -28.46 5.92
C GLY A 600 15.80 -29.41 5.55
N LEU A 601 16.02 -30.70 5.79
CA LEU A 601 15.04 -31.75 5.54
C LEU A 601 14.10 -31.91 6.74
N PRO A 602 12.83 -32.31 6.53
CA PRO A 602 11.94 -32.69 7.62
C PRO A 602 12.57 -33.73 8.52
N LEU A 603 12.52 -33.50 9.83
CA LEU A 603 12.93 -34.48 10.82
C LEU A 603 11.81 -35.52 11.02
N PRO A 604 12.16 -36.76 11.44
CA PRO A 604 11.20 -37.81 11.79
C PRO A 604 10.16 -37.29 12.79
N ALA A 605 8.88 -37.56 12.52
CA ALA A 605 7.75 -37.11 13.33
C ALA A 605 6.93 -38.27 13.92
N GLU A 606 7.40 -39.50 13.71
CA GLU A 606 6.77 -40.71 14.20
C GLU A 606 6.65 -40.66 15.72
N GLY A 607 5.44 -40.93 16.24
CA GLY A 607 5.19 -40.94 17.69
C GLY A 607 4.98 -39.58 18.35
N LEU A 608 5.19 -38.46 17.64
CA LEU A 608 4.97 -37.14 18.22
C LEU A 608 3.52 -36.91 18.64
N GLU A 609 2.55 -37.42 17.88
CA GLU A 609 1.15 -37.29 18.29
C GLU A 609 0.81 -38.09 19.55
N GLU A 610 1.48 -39.22 19.77
CA GLU A 610 1.32 -40.00 21.00
C GLU A 610 1.93 -39.23 22.18
N ALA A 611 3.13 -38.68 21.98
CA ALA A 611 3.80 -37.84 22.97
C ALA A 611 2.96 -36.61 23.35
N LEU A 612 2.40 -35.91 22.36
CA LEU A 612 1.55 -34.73 22.55
C LEU A 612 0.23 -35.02 23.29
N ARG A 613 -0.27 -36.25 23.22
CA ARG A 613 -1.43 -36.71 24.02
C ARG A 613 -1.03 -37.16 25.44
N GLY A 614 0.27 -37.31 25.69
CA GLY A 614 0.85 -37.66 26.99
C GLY A 614 0.93 -36.49 27.97
N PRO A 615 1.56 -36.70 29.14
CA PRO A 615 1.71 -35.66 30.14
C PRO A 615 2.63 -34.53 29.65
N ARG A 616 2.18 -33.28 29.84
CA ARG A 616 2.99 -32.09 29.59
C ARG A 616 3.98 -31.86 30.71
N HIS A 617 5.26 -31.77 30.37
CA HIS A 617 6.30 -31.22 31.24
C HIS A 617 6.42 -29.72 31.02
N GLU A 618 6.54 -28.94 32.09
CA GLU A 618 6.56 -27.49 32.06
C GLU A 618 7.72 -26.96 32.88
N VAL A 619 8.53 -26.07 32.29
CA VAL A 619 9.70 -25.48 32.95
C VAL A 619 9.73 -23.98 32.67
N ALA A 620 9.69 -23.19 33.74
CA ALA A 620 9.83 -21.75 33.70
C ALA A 620 11.30 -21.36 33.45
N THR A 621 11.54 -20.41 32.55
CA THR A 621 12.92 -19.96 32.24
C THR A 621 13.51 -19.09 33.35
N GLY A 622 12.67 -18.38 34.11
CA GLY A 622 13.04 -17.30 35.02
C GLY A 622 13.12 -15.92 34.35
N LEU A 623 12.88 -15.82 33.03
CA LEU A 623 12.95 -14.58 32.28
C LEU A 623 11.60 -13.87 32.27
N ILE A 624 11.50 -12.80 33.05
CA ILE A 624 10.31 -11.94 33.13
C ILE A 624 10.41 -10.78 32.13
N MET A 625 9.32 -10.54 31.42
CA MET A 625 9.19 -9.57 30.33
C MET A 625 8.04 -8.61 30.61
N GLY A 626 8.26 -7.33 30.36
CA GLY A 626 7.20 -6.33 30.28
C GLY A 626 6.62 -6.22 28.86
N PHE A 627 5.66 -5.32 28.67
CA PHE A 627 4.91 -5.16 27.42
C PHE A 627 5.76 -4.84 26.18
N GLN A 628 6.89 -4.13 26.32
CA GLN A 628 7.77 -3.74 25.21
C GLN A 628 9.11 -4.50 25.21
N PHE A 629 9.07 -5.80 25.46
CA PHE A 629 10.27 -6.63 25.47
C PHE A 629 10.69 -7.04 24.05
N ASP A 630 11.88 -6.64 23.61
CA ASP A 630 12.48 -7.14 22.37
C ASP A 630 13.19 -8.48 22.61
N PHE A 631 12.68 -9.52 21.96
CA PHE A 631 13.25 -10.88 21.93
C PHE A 631 13.59 -11.32 20.51
N SER A 632 13.70 -10.40 19.56
CA SER A 632 13.94 -10.70 18.16
C SER A 632 15.25 -11.47 17.93
N SER A 633 16.31 -11.19 18.70
CA SER A 633 17.57 -11.93 18.62
C SER A 633 17.50 -13.32 19.26
N LEU A 634 16.60 -13.56 20.22
CA LEU A 634 16.38 -14.90 20.82
C LEU A 634 15.89 -15.90 19.77
N GLN A 635 15.01 -15.45 18.87
CA GLN A 635 14.48 -16.28 17.78
C GLN A 635 15.60 -16.81 16.88
N LEU A 636 16.49 -15.91 16.43
CA LEU A 636 17.62 -16.27 15.58
C LEU A 636 18.68 -17.07 16.35
N TYR A 637 18.93 -16.70 17.61
CA TYR A 637 19.85 -17.45 18.47
C TYR A 637 19.36 -18.89 18.61
N ALA A 638 18.14 -19.12 19.09
CA ALA A 638 17.58 -20.46 19.23
C ALA A 638 17.60 -21.23 17.90
N ALA A 639 17.17 -20.60 16.81
CA ALA A 639 17.10 -21.22 15.50
C ALA A 639 18.45 -21.71 14.95
N THR A 640 19.49 -20.91 15.12
CA THR A 640 20.83 -21.21 14.56
C THR A 640 21.68 -22.06 15.50
N THR A 641 21.26 -22.22 16.75
CA THR A 641 22.09 -22.85 17.78
C THR A 641 21.56 -24.18 18.30
N LEU A 642 20.25 -24.42 18.17
CA LEU A 642 19.61 -25.64 18.64
C LEU A 642 19.58 -26.71 17.55
N PRO A 643 20.19 -27.89 17.78
CA PRO A 643 19.99 -29.02 16.89
C PRO A 643 18.53 -29.47 16.97
N GLY A 644 17.95 -29.87 15.84
CA GLY A 644 16.54 -30.32 15.81
C GLY A 644 15.52 -29.19 15.82
N PHE A 645 15.94 -27.94 15.58
CA PHE A 645 15.06 -26.78 15.55
C PHE A 645 13.97 -26.87 14.47
N CYS A 646 12.75 -26.51 14.82
CA CYS A 646 11.63 -26.29 13.91
C CYS A 646 10.68 -25.24 14.47
N ARG A 647 9.66 -24.84 13.68
CA ARG A 647 8.56 -24.02 14.18
C ARG A 647 7.30 -24.87 14.35
N LEU A 648 6.66 -24.76 15.50
CA LEU A 648 5.38 -25.40 15.77
C LEU A 648 4.27 -24.36 15.63
N ALA A 649 3.45 -24.48 14.59
CA ALA A 649 2.32 -23.58 14.32
C ALA A 649 0.99 -24.23 14.71
N ALA A 650 0.06 -23.44 15.26
CA ALA A 650 -1.26 -23.91 15.65
C ALA A 650 -2.39 -23.33 14.77
N HIS A 651 -3.36 -24.18 14.44
CA HIS A 651 -4.58 -23.83 13.70
C HIS A 651 -5.86 -24.00 14.52
N ALA A 652 -5.73 -24.49 15.75
CA ALA A 652 -6.79 -24.53 16.76
C ALA A 652 -6.81 -23.24 17.61
N ASP A 653 -7.97 -22.91 18.17
CA ASP A 653 -8.11 -21.74 19.05
C ASP A 653 -7.32 -21.93 20.35
N LYS A 654 -6.85 -20.82 20.93
CA LYS A 654 -6.02 -20.86 22.13
C LYS A 654 -6.77 -21.57 23.27
N GLY A 655 -6.18 -22.62 23.81
CA GLY A 655 -6.77 -23.40 24.91
C GLY A 655 -7.79 -24.48 24.49
N SER A 656 -8.07 -24.65 23.20
CA SER A 656 -8.92 -25.74 22.69
C SER A 656 -8.13 -26.96 22.20
N GLY A 657 -6.79 -26.90 22.18
CA GLY A 657 -5.90 -27.98 21.75
C GLY A 657 -4.84 -28.34 22.80
N VAL A 658 -3.91 -29.23 22.43
CA VAL A 658 -2.85 -29.72 23.36
C VAL A 658 -1.73 -28.69 23.64
N THR A 659 -1.71 -27.56 22.92
CA THR A 659 -0.72 -26.48 23.09
C THR A 659 -1.37 -25.16 23.51
N LEU A 660 -0.56 -24.23 24.05
CA LEU A 660 -1.01 -22.87 24.35
C LEU A 660 -0.79 -21.87 23.21
N ILE A 661 -0.35 -22.36 22.04
CA ILE A 661 -0.08 -21.53 20.87
C ILE A 661 -1.42 -21.06 20.30
N ALA A 662 -1.55 -19.75 20.07
CA ALA A 662 -2.77 -19.19 19.51
C ALA A 662 -2.91 -19.55 18.03
N LYS A 663 -4.15 -19.70 17.56
CA LYS A 663 -4.47 -19.89 16.14
C LYS A 663 -3.77 -18.84 15.28
N GLY A 664 -3.07 -19.30 14.25
CA GLY A 664 -2.34 -18.42 13.32
C GLY A 664 -0.99 -17.92 13.85
N SER A 665 -0.58 -18.35 15.04
CA SER A 665 0.75 -18.12 15.62
C SER A 665 1.60 -19.40 15.58
N ASP A 666 2.88 -19.24 15.89
CA ASP A 666 3.82 -20.34 16.05
C ASP A 666 4.80 -20.08 17.20
N ALA A 667 5.52 -21.14 17.57
CA ALA A 667 6.53 -21.14 18.60
C ALA A 667 7.85 -21.78 18.09
N PRO A 668 9.01 -21.29 18.55
CA PRO A 668 10.27 -22.02 18.43
C PRO A 668 10.15 -23.38 19.12
N ALA A 669 10.55 -24.45 18.44
CA ALA A 669 10.46 -25.82 18.94
C ALA A 669 11.72 -26.64 18.61
N VAL A 670 11.96 -27.68 19.40
CA VAL A 670 13.05 -28.65 19.20
C VAL A 670 12.47 -30.05 19.24
N LEU A 671 12.87 -30.87 18.27
CA LEU A 671 12.51 -32.28 18.18
C LEU A 671 13.61 -33.19 18.73
N GLY A 672 13.19 -34.19 19.48
CA GLY A 672 13.98 -35.38 19.82
C GLY A 672 13.29 -36.63 19.29
N ASP A 673 13.81 -37.80 19.65
CA ASP A 673 13.16 -39.06 19.27
C ASP A 673 11.79 -39.18 19.97
N ARG A 674 10.72 -39.21 19.17
CA ARG A 674 9.31 -39.22 19.62
C ARG A 674 8.99 -38.19 20.71
N SER A 675 9.72 -37.07 20.74
CA SER A 675 9.65 -36.06 21.81
C SER A 675 9.73 -34.65 21.22
N ILE A 676 9.09 -33.68 21.87
CA ILE A 676 9.09 -32.28 21.41
C ILE A 676 9.10 -31.33 22.61
N ALA A 677 9.84 -30.24 22.49
CA ALA A 677 9.73 -29.10 23.40
C ALA A 677 9.55 -27.80 22.61
N TYR A 678 8.75 -26.86 23.11
CA TYR A 678 8.51 -25.57 22.48
C TYR A 678 8.42 -24.43 23.50
N LEU A 679 8.78 -23.23 23.06
CA LEU A 679 8.84 -22.02 23.89
C LEU A 679 7.59 -21.15 23.70
N VAL A 680 6.90 -20.84 24.78
CA VAL A 680 5.77 -19.89 24.82
C VAL A 680 6.00 -18.84 25.89
N HIS A 681 5.26 -17.72 25.81
CA HIS A 681 5.18 -16.77 26.91
C HIS A 681 3.83 -16.90 27.61
N VAL A 682 3.85 -16.94 28.93
CA VAL A 682 2.67 -17.04 29.78
C VAL A 682 2.57 -15.78 30.61
N GLN A 683 1.38 -15.20 30.70
CA GLN A 683 1.16 -14.03 31.53
C GLN A 683 1.16 -14.45 33.00
N ILE A 684 2.08 -13.91 33.79
CA ILE A 684 2.26 -14.21 35.21
C ILE A 684 1.68 -13.11 36.12
N HIS A 685 1.50 -11.89 35.58
CA HIS A 685 0.85 -10.79 36.27
C HIS A 685 -0.18 -10.09 35.36
N HIS A 686 -1.38 -9.85 35.90
CA HIS A 686 -2.43 -9.07 35.26
C HIS A 686 -2.49 -7.68 35.93
N GLY A 687 -1.97 -6.65 35.25
CA GLY A 687 -2.17 -5.27 35.67
C GLY A 687 -3.55 -4.72 35.27
N ASP A 688 -3.87 -3.50 35.71
CA ASP A 688 -5.13 -2.83 35.35
C ASP A 688 -5.13 -2.44 33.86
N THR A 689 -3.93 -2.29 33.28
CA THR A 689 -3.69 -2.12 31.85
C THR A 689 -2.79 -3.23 31.29
N VAL A 690 -2.84 -3.43 29.97
CA VAL A 690 -1.95 -4.42 29.30
C VAL A 690 -0.48 -4.06 29.49
N GLN A 691 -0.13 -2.78 29.58
CA GLN A 691 1.24 -2.31 29.76
C GLN A 691 1.86 -2.70 31.12
N GLU A 692 1.01 -2.93 32.12
CA GLU A 692 1.37 -3.36 33.48
C GLU A 692 1.37 -4.90 33.63
N GLY A 693 1.07 -5.62 32.54
CA GLY A 693 1.21 -7.07 32.50
C GLY A 693 2.68 -7.48 32.56
N GLU A 694 2.93 -8.62 33.20
CA GLU A 694 4.23 -9.30 33.13
C GLU A 694 4.05 -10.69 32.55
N TRP A 695 4.99 -11.09 31.70
CA TRP A 695 5.02 -12.39 31.05
C TRP A 695 6.33 -13.10 31.35
N GLU A 696 6.26 -14.41 31.48
CA GLU A 696 7.45 -15.26 31.59
C GLU A 696 7.54 -16.20 30.39
N PHE A 697 8.75 -16.39 29.88
CA PHE A 697 9.00 -17.47 28.93
C PHE A 697 8.97 -18.83 29.64
N VAL A 698 8.14 -19.73 29.13
CA VAL A 698 7.92 -21.08 29.67
C VAL A 698 8.12 -22.10 28.55
N VAL A 699 8.82 -23.19 28.86
CA VAL A 699 8.99 -24.31 27.93
C VAL A 699 7.99 -25.41 28.26
N HIS A 700 7.25 -25.84 27.25
CA HIS A 700 6.41 -27.02 27.32
C HIS A 700 7.05 -28.15 26.55
N ALA A 701 7.07 -29.35 27.14
CA ALA A 701 7.68 -30.51 26.52
C ALA A 701 6.87 -31.80 26.72
N PHE A 702 7.04 -32.72 25.79
CA PHE A 702 6.28 -33.96 25.64
C PHE A 702 7.19 -35.10 25.19
N GLY A 703 6.83 -36.34 25.54
CA GLY A 703 7.61 -37.53 25.23
C GLY A 703 8.70 -37.84 26.26
N GLU A 704 9.37 -38.99 26.10
CA GLU A 704 10.36 -39.48 27.07
C GLU A 704 11.58 -38.57 27.20
N GLN A 705 11.98 -37.89 26.12
CA GLN A 705 13.07 -36.91 26.13
C GLN A 705 12.59 -35.49 26.47
N GLY A 706 11.29 -35.30 26.75
CA GLY A 706 10.68 -34.00 27.00
C GLY A 706 11.40 -33.18 28.08
N PRO A 707 11.67 -33.71 29.29
CA PRO A 707 12.39 -32.98 30.33
C PRO A 707 13.80 -32.51 29.90
N GLN A 708 14.53 -33.33 29.15
CA GLN A 708 15.87 -33.01 28.66
C GLN A 708 15.80 -31.90 27.59
N LEU A 709 14.88 -32.01 26.63
CA LEU A 709 14.63 -30.98 25.61
C LEU A 709 14.17 -29.66 26.23
N ALA A 710 13.34 -29.72 27.28
CA ALA A 710 12.90 -28.54 28.02
C ALA A 710 14.07 -27.80 28.65
N GLN A 711 14.96 -28.54 29.32
CA GLN A 711 16.15 -27.97 29.92
C GLN A 711 17.09 -27.36 28.88
N GLN A 712 17.26 -27.98 27.70
CA GLN A 712 18.05 -27.42 26.60
C GLN A 712 17.52 -26.07 26.11
N LEU A 713 16.20 -25.94 25.93
CA LEU A 713 15.58 -24.67 25.57
C LEU A 713 15.73 -23.62 26.67
N VAL A 714 15.54 -23.97 27.95
CA VAL A 714 15.74 -23.07 29.08
C VAL A 714 17.19 -22.58 29.14
N ASP A 715 18.16 -23.48 28.99
CA ASP A 715 19.58 -23.14 28.98
C ASP A 715 19.93 -22.22 27.80
N THR A 716 19.28 -22.42 26.66
CA THR A 716 19.42 -21.55 25.48
C THR A 716 18.88 -20.14 25.74
N VAL A 717 17.68 -20.02 26.34
CA VAL A 717 17.11 -18.72 26.73
C VAL A 717 18.01 -18.01 27.73
N ARG A 718 18.52 -18.72 28.74
CA ARG A 718 19.42 -18.17 29.76
C ARG A 718 20.79 -17.78 29.21
N ALA A 719 21.33 -18.54 28.26
CA ALA A 719 22.57 -18.20 27.56
C ALA A 719 22.37 -16.94 26.72
N TRP A 720 21.25 -16.86 25.97
CA TRP A 720 20.89 -15.65 25.23
C TRP A 720 20.76 -14.44 26.16
N GLU A 721 20.04 -14.58 27.28
CA GLU A 721 19.87 -13.49 28.24
C GLU A 721 21.20 -12.98 28.80
N ARG A 722 22.11 -13.90 29.14
CA ARG A 722 23.40 -13.57 29.74
C ARG A 722 24.37 -12.95 28.74
N ASP A 723 24.46 -13.52 27.55
CA ASP A 723 25.58 -13.32 26.64
C ASP A 723 25.21 -12.55 25.35
N VAL A 724 23.93 -12.48 24.98
CA VAL A 724 23.46 -11.92 23.68
C VAL A 724 22.51 -10.73 23.83
N ARG A 725 21.59 -10.77 24.81
CA ARG A 725 20.46 -9.82 24.99
C ARG A 725 20.85 -8.34 25.05
N ALA A 726 22.10 -8.00 25.35
CA ALA A 726 22.60 -6.62 25.40
C ALA A 726 22.64 -5.88 24.04
N GLY A 727 21.77 -6.24 23.09
CA GLY A 727 21.66 -5.65 21.75
C GLY A 727 22.69 -6.19 20.75
N ALA A 728 23.31 -7.34 21.03
CA ALA A 728 24.34 -7.90 20.17
C ALA A 728 23.72 -8.81 19.10
N GLU A 729 23.72 -8.34 17.85
CA GLU A 729 23.48 -9.18 16.68
C GLU A 729 24.70 -10.08 16.41
N PRO A 730 24.52 -11.26 15.79
CA PRO A 730 25.63 -12.14 15.49
C PRO A 730 26.54 -11.50 14.44
N ALA A 731 27.84 -11.73 14.54
CA ALA A 731 28.68 -11.56 13.37
C ALA A 731 28.28 -12.67 12.37
N LEU A 732 27.81 -12.26 11.19
CA LEU A 732 27.36 -13.15 10.13
C LEU A 732 28.25 -12.96 8.91
N SER A 733 28.76 -14.07 8.37
CA SER A 733 29.43 -14.11 7.06
C SER A 733 28.74 -15.10 6.14
N VAL A 734 28.63 -14.74 4.86
CA VAL A 734 28.01 -15.59 3.83
C VAL A 734 29.05 -15.94 2.78
N HIS A 735 29.21 -17.23 2.56
CA HIS A 735 30.21 -17.82 1.67
C HIS A 735 29.53 -18.53 0.50
N PRO A 736 30.19 -18.69 -0.66
CA PRO A 736 29.68 -19.52 -1.75
C PRO A 736 29.38 -20.95 -1.27
N ALA A 737 28.30 -21.58 -1.79
CA ALA A 737 27.88 -22.94 -1.41
C ALA A 737 29.01 -23.98 -1.46
N GLY A 738 29.93 -23.87 -2.43
CA GLY A 738 31.07 -24.78 -2.59
C GLY A 738 32.27 -24.53 -1.66
N THR A 739 32.16 -23.62 -0.69
CA THR A 739 33.26 -23.33 0.25
C THR A 739 33.44 -24.51 1.20
N PRO A 740 34.61 -25.15 1.30
CA PRO A 740 34.83 -26.31 2.17
C PRO A 740 34.95 -25.87 3.64
N ASP A 741 34.60 -26.76 4.57
CA ASP A 741 34.51 -26.46 6.01
C ASP A 741 35.78 -25.84 6.59
N HIS A 742 36.97 -26.31 6.17
CA HIS A 742 38.25 -25.79 6.65
C HIS A 742 38.55 -24.34 6.22
N ARG A 743 37.76 -23.77 5.30
CA ARG A 743 37.84 -22.37 4.87
C ARG A 743 36.77 -21.48 5.52
N LEU A 744 35.81 -22.06 6.26
CA LEU A 744 34.83 -21.30 7.01
C LEU A 744 35.43 -20.80 8.34
N PRO A 745 35.03 -19.60 8.82
CA PRO A 745 35.35 -19.17 10.17
C PRO A 745 34.65 -20.07 11.20
N PRO A 746 35.13 -20.10 12.46
CA PRO A 746 34.43 -20.81 13.53
C PRO A 746 33.06 -20.18 13.79
N GLY A 747 32.02 -21.00 13.96
CA GLY A 747 30.66 -20.55 14.25
C GLY A 747 29.63 -21.64 13.95
N ASP A 748 28.35 -21.31 14.14
CA ASP A 748 27.23 -22.17 13.74
C ASP A 748 26.98 -21.99 12.24
N VAL A 749 27.07 -23.08 11.47
CA VAL A 749 26.95 -23.06 10.01
C VAL A 749 25.53 -23.45 9.60
N LEU A 750 24.90 -22.62 8.79
CA LEU A 750 23.64 -22.92 8.11
C LEU A 750 23.91 -23.05 6.61
N ASP A 751 23.77 -24.28 6.11
CA ASP A 751 23.95 -24.60 4.70
C ASP A 751 22.64 -24.42 3.92
N LYS A 752 22.70 -23.57 2.90
CA LYS A 752 21.65 -23.39 1.90
C LYS A 752 22.17 -23.79 0.51
N PRO A 753 21.29 -24.06 -0.47
CA PRO A 753 21.69 -24.49 -1.80
C PRO A 753 22.67 -23.55 -2.52
N LEU A 754 22.55 -22.23 -2.33
CA LEU A 754 23.35 -21.23 -3.05
C LEU A 754 24.45 -20.60 -2.18
N CYS A 755 24.32 -20.67 -0.85
CA CYS A 755 25.32 -20.12 0.06
C CYS A 755 25.44 -20.88 1.39
N ARG A 756 26.55 -20.63 2.10
CA ARG A 756 26.79 -21.10 3.47
C ARG A 756 26.84 -19.90 4.40
N LEU A 757 25.97 -19.83 5.40
CA LEU A 757 25.93 -18.77 6.39
C LEU A 757 26.69 -19.24 7.63
N VAL A 758 27.55 -18.39 8.19
CA VAL A 758 28.26 -18.68 9.44
C VAL A 758 27.92 -17.61 10.46
N PHE A 759 27.21 -18.04 11.52
CA PHE A 759 26.82 -17.21 12.66
C PHE A 759 27.84 -17.33 13.78
N GLN A 760 28.33 -16.19 14.26
CA GLN A 760 29.25 -16.12 15.39
C GLN A 760 28.58 -15.31 16.49
N TRP A 761 27.97 -16.02 17.44
CA TRP A 761 27.28 -15.41 18.57
C TRP A 761 28.25 -15.04 19.70
N PRO A 762 28.08 -13.89 20.35
CA PRO A 762 28.88 -13.54 21.53
C PRO A 762 28.76 -14.60 22.63
N GLY A 763 29.86 -14.91 23.30
CA GLY A 763 29.90 -15.89 24.41
C GLY A 763 29.77 -17.36 23.97
N ARG A 764 29.69 -17.63 22.66
CA ARG A 764 29.44 -18.97 22.13
C ARG A 764 30.69 -19.60 21.52
N ASP A 765 31.54 -20.15 22.37
CA ASP A 765 32.72 -20.98 21.99
C ASP A 765 32.39 -22.50 22.04
N GLY A 766 31.29 -22.93 21.40
CA GLY A 766 30.97 -24.36 21.23
C GLY A 766 30.30 -25.08 22.43
N LEU A 767 29.58 -24.37 23.29
CA LEU A 767 29.14 -24.86 24.61
C LEU A 767 27.73 -25.49 24.71
N LEU A 768 26.95 -25.62 23.64
CA LEU A 768 25.75 -26.47 23.70
C LEU A 768 26.18 -27.94 23.55
N ARG A 769 26.13 -28.69 24.66
CA ARG A 769 26.46 -30.12 24.69
C ARG A 769 25.73 -30.84 23.54
N ALA A 770 26.49 -31.57 22.72
CA ALA A 770 25.94 -32.46 21.70
C ALA A 770 24.87 -33.40 22.32
N PRO A 771 23.80 -33.74 21.58
CA PRO A 771 22.87 -34.77 22.02
C PRO A 771 23.64 -36.08 22.24
N VAL A 772 23.40 -36.68 23.41
CA VAL A 772 23.76 -38.02 23.89
C VAL A 772 24.67 -38.83 22.95
N SER A 773 25.88 -39.14 23.44
CA SER A 773 26.83 -40.09 22.84
C SER A 773 26.14 -41.36 22.34
N GLU A 774 26.48 -41.79 21.13
CA GLU A 774 26.27 -43.17 20.69
C GLU A 774 26.68 -44.13 21.81
N VAL A 775 25.75 -45.00 22.19
CA VAL A 775 25.99 -46.04 23.19
C VAL A 775 27.00 -47.02 22.58
N GLU A 776 28.27 -46.90 22.97
CA GLU A 776 29.21 -48.02 22.93
C GLU A 776 28.68 -49.12 23.84
N GLY A 777 28.10 -50.16 23.25
CA GLY A 777 27.50 -51.24 24.01
C GLY A 777 27.03 -52.41 23.16
N VAL A 778 27.91 -53.02 22.37
CA VAL A 778 27.69 -54.39 21.89
C VAL A 778 28.85 -55.27 22.32
N MET A 779 28.51 -56.21 23.21
CA MET A 779 29.38 -57.25 23.70
C MET A 779 29.85 -58.20 22.58
N SER A 780 31.07 -58.68 22.77
CA SER A 780 31.76 -59.80 22.14
C SER A 780 30.95 -61.05 21.71
N GLY A 781 31.06 -61.40 20.42
CA GLY A 781 31.40 -62.73 19.85
C GLY A 781 30.32 -63.81 19.66
N PRO A 782 30.54 -64.89 18.84
CA PRO A 782 31.75 -65.25 18.08
C PRO A 782 31.57 -65.69 16.59
N ASP A 783 32.70 -65.72 15.87
CA ASP A 783 33.13 -66.58 14.73
C ASP A 783 32.29 -66.82 13.44
N ALA A 784 32.75 -66.18 12.35
CA ALA A 784 33.20 -66.73 11.03
C ALA A 784 32.31 -67.65 10.15
N PRO A 785 32.51 -67.75 8.81
CA PRO A 785 33.65 -67.30 8.00
C PRO A 785 33.32 -66.59 6.66
N ALA A 786 34.41 -66.20 5.98
CA ALA A 786 34.53 -65.45 4.74
C ALA A 786 34.15 -66.19 3.45
N THR A 787 33.69 -65.41 2.45
CA THR A 787 33.78 -65.60 0.98
C THR A 787 33.54 -64.22 0.34
N VAL A 788 34.54 -63.49 -0.15
CA VAL A 788 35.24 -63.57 -1.46
C VAL A 788 34.31 -63.42 -2.69
N GLU A 789 34.55 -62.30 -3.40
CA GLU A 789 34.41 -62.02 -4.85
C GLU A 789 33.09 -61.58 -5.51
N SER A 790 33.20 -60.38 -6.10
CA SER A 790 32.77 -59.93 -7.45
C SER A 790 31.27 -59.88 -7.79
N LEU A 791 30.72 -58.66 -7.96
CA LEU A 791 30.64 -57.90 -9.22
C LEU A 791 30.08 -56.49 -8.96
#